data_AF-A0A246E4Z4-F1
#
_entry.id   AF-A0A246E4Z4-F1
#
_cell.length_a   1.000
_cell.length_b   1.000
_cell.length_c   1.000
_cell.angle_alpha   90.00
_cell.angle_beta   90.00
_cell.angle_gamma   90.00
#
_symmetry.space_group_name_H-M   'P 1'
#
loop_
_entity.id
_entity.type
_entity.pdbx_description
1 polymer ?
#
loop_
_entity_poly.entity_id
_entity_poly.type
_entity_poly.pdbx_seq_one_letter_code
_entity_poly.pdbx_strand_id
1 'polypeptide(L)'
;MTYLDDLADPVMTAPITLWRPEGQDFPIDPRFFGPLGQRSPDPTSDWGIWRVIRGRRPLPAQGFKIHLAPCFDEFDEVLAIAERVAQEFELTLKHVARREFLWALYSKNAPRANAGKAIVLYPRPEDLARCLVSLRRALGPRSGPPVAGDHSLSDTIIHCRFGAFEFSDATEFNEWGQALIEGPDGTLRPDARAVVPVAADKDQLFELTGLRFDAEPHALPDRYRVRAAVAVHAGGGTYLADDLATGDRVVIKRGIRFIGLDGHGTDAAQRIRDEAATLRSMADSPELDGRVPRLVDTFEIGTSSFLVETRVDGVTLFEWVASNSPVYAGIDRGTDEYQGLAATYSLRVATIGDRLRELVVDLSRAGITHNDLQPANVLVTDAGVALVDFEAASRGGPSGVRGVPWVYGTRREYSTGSDVDAVDRLMAYAYWPPVVSAHLDPDWRSRFTAGVQRYFSGHAPTSHATTGGHAGSPATPPAAADIYRAYARACRHYLDTGVGLPHPLRSPRGNLDNRPVASLGSGLLSLLFLPRDDDEVRSAQERLIDVLAGGPSRPLRVSDLGLIGGVGLLPAALRRHGERDTAAQWSEAYLDRLEATEVDALSSRLDTGLSGILTAILLGTEGRPSGRAAAVADRVGKELETRARHLLRNDLGRSPDAEQRGLMGGGPGIALALSLWARSHGGDAGLSYDLIDSERRRYQVVNRALYFVDGDKKFRPYLDRGNAGLLVAASAVLPADELANPRWQRIAAGLRTALGVAPGLMTGAAGLLFAASVVNARLGHLPGRIDSAGLFADLRSMLVQTPHGPLTPGGLGRRVALDGATGAGGVAVAVATHRGDLSLAGLIDNRTHYGERAHAPVTTH
;
A
#
# COMPACT_ATOMS: atom_id res chain seq x y z
N MET A 1 -0.29 3.25 -1.11
CA MET A 1 0.30 3.69 -2.39
C MET A 1 -0.43 2.96 -3.50
N THR A 2 -1.00 3.72 -4.42
CA THR A 2 -1.74 3.22 -5.59
C THR A 2 -0.87 3.38 -6.83
N TYR A 3 -1.19 2.68 -7.92
CA TYR A 3 -0.54 2.88 -9.22
C TYR A 3 -0.52 4.37 -9.65
N LEU A 4 -1.56 5.13 -9.29
CA LEU A 4 -1.66 6.55 -9.63
C LEU A 4 -0.61 7.41 -8.91
N ASP A 5 -0.17 7.00 -7.72
CA ASP A 5 0.84 7.71 -6.93
C ASP A 5 2.27 7.51 -7.51
N ASP A 6 2.47 6.46 -8.30
CA ASP A 6 3.77 6.10 -8.90
C ASP A 6 4.03 6.81 -10.24
N LEU A 7 2.99 7.40 -10.85
CA LEU A 7 3.09 8.02 -12.17
C LEU A 7 3.81 9.37 -12.12
N ALA A 8 3.66 10.10 -11.01
CA ALA A 8 3.95 11.53 -10.97
C ALA A 8 5.43 11.90 -11.00
N ASP A 9 6.34 11.03 -10.60
CA ASP A 9 7.78 11.24 -10.62
C ASP A 9 8.50 9.90 -10.84
N PRO A 10 9.62 9.86 -11.59
CA PRO A 10 10.31 8.61 -11.92
C PRO A 10 11.07 7.99 -10.72
N VAL A 11 11.39 8.78 -9.69
CA VAL A 11 12.21 8.34 -8.55
C VAL A 11 11.41 8.34 -7.26
N MET A 12 10.68 9.42 -6.98
CA MET A 12 9.96 9.67 -5.74
C MET A 12 8.45 9.44 -5.93
N THR A 13 7.72 9.25 -4.84
CA THR A 13 6.26 9.36 -4.85
C THR A 13 5.88 10.83 -4.93
N ALA A 14 4.91 11.19 -5.77
CA ALA A 14 4.39 12.54 -5.83
C ALA A 14 2.88 12.53 -6.08
N PRO A 15 2.16 13.61 -5.74
CA PRO A 15 0.75 13.71 -6.08
C PRO A 15 0.61 13.67 -7.59
N ILE A 16 -0.33 12.86 -8.10
CA ILE A 16 -0.60 12.75 -9.55
C ILE A 16 -0.87 14.11 -10.22
N THR A 17 -1.29 15.13 -9.47
CA THR A 17 -1.45 16.50 -9.99
C THR A 17 -0.15 17.14 -10.49
N LEU A 18 1.01 16.67 -10.00
CA LEU A 18 2.33 17.08 -10.47
C LEU A 18 2.80 16.31 -11.69
N TRP A 19 2.10 15.24 -12.09
CA TRP A 19 2.53 14.40 -13.21
C TRP A 19 2.59 15.18 -14.52
N ARG A 20 3.74 15.08 -15.22
CA ARG A 20 4.00 15.66 -16.53
C ARG A 20 4.69 14.61 -17.40
N PRO A 21 3.95 13.71 -18.06
CA PRO A 21 4.54 12.57 -18.78
C PRO A 21 5.48 13.00 -19.92
N GLU A 22 5.21 14.15 -20.56
CA GLU A 22 6.07 14.76 -21.61
C GLU A 22 7.51 15.00 -21.13
N GLY A 23 7.68 15.39 -19.86
CA GLY A 23 9.00 15.70 -19.28
C GLY A 23 9.67 14.52 -18.59
N GLN A 24 9.04 13.33 -18.58
CA GLN A 24 9.47 12.17 -17.80
C GLN A 24 9.86 10.98 -18.67
N ASP A 25 9.87 11.16 -20.00
CA ASP A 25 10.12 10.08 -20.94
C ASP A 25 9.18 8.87 -20.71
N PHE A 26 7.98 9.16 -20.18
CA PHE A 26 7.02 8.14 -19.82
C PHE A 26 6.42 7.53 -21.10
N PRO A 27 6.40 6.20 -21.24
CA PRO A 27 6.17 5.54 -22.51
C PRO A 27 4.67 5.42 -22.84
N ILE A 28 4.01 6.57 -23.02
CA ILE A 28 2.62 6.64 -23.44
C ILE A 28 2.48 7.55 -24.66
N ASP A 29 1.52 7.22 -25.51
CA ASP A 29 1.24 7.94 -26.75
C ASP A 29 0.96 9.42 -26.48
N PRO A 30 1.60 10.36 -27.22
CA PRO A 30 1.37 11.79 -27.08
C PRO A 30 -0.08 12.26 -27.21
N ARG A 31 -0.97 11.48 -27.83
CA ARG A 31 -2.42 11.78 -27.88
C ARG A 31 -3.06 11.86 -26.49
N PHE A 32 -2.43 11.27 -25.48
CA PHE A 32 -2.83 11.30 -24.08
C PHE A 32 -2.36 12.56 -23.34
N PHE A 33 -1.68 13.48 -24.00
CA PHE A 33 -1.18 14.70 -23.37
C PHE A 33 -2.07 15.91 -23.63
N GLY A 34 -2.02 16.86 -22.71
CA GLY A 34 -2.54 18.21 -22.92
C GLY A 34 -3.90 18.50 -22.25
N PRO A 35 -4.42 19.71 -22.48
CA PRO A 35 -5.68 20.15 -21.89
C PRO A 35 -6.88 19.36 -22.44
N LEU A 36 -7.95 19.31 -21.63
CA LEU A 36 -9.27 18.82 -22.03
C LEU A 36 -10.22 19.99 -22.27
N GLY A 37 -11.00 19.92 -23.34
CA GLY A 37 -12.08 20.86 -23.67
C GLY A 37 -11.68 22.34 -23.80
N GLN A 38 -12.69 23.19 -24.00
CA GLN A 38 -12.57 24.65 -23.87
C GLN A 38 -12.88 25.07 -22.43
N ARG A 39 -12.37 26.23 -21.98
CA ARG A 39 -12.63 26.72 -20.61
C ARG A 39 -14.06 27.26 -20.48
N SER A 40 -14.85 26.68 -19.59
CA SER A 40 -16.14 27.24 -19.15
C SER A 40 -15.93 28.62 -18.48
N PRO A 41 -16.84 29.59 -18.67
CA PRO A 41 -16.78 30.91 -18.02
C PRO A 41 -17.16 30.89 -16.53
N ASP A 42 -17.70 29.79 -16.01
CA ASP A 42 -18.10 29.67 -14.59
C ASP A 42 -16.89 29.57 -13.64
N PRO A 43 -16.99 30.03 -12.38
CA PRO A 43 -15.92 29.91 -11.40
C PRO A 43 -15.66 28.43 -11.10
N THR A 44 -14.51 27.93 -11.57
CA THR A 44 -14.07 26.56 -11.35
C THR A 44 -13.15 26.46 -10.13
N SER A 45 -13.18 25.31 -9.47
CA SER A 45 -12.20 24.94 -8.44
C SER A 45 -11.54 23.62 -8.79
N ASP A 46 -10.22 23.56 -8.66
CA ASP A 46 -9.48 22.32 -8.82
C ASP A 46 -9.48 21.52 -7.52
N TRP A 47 -9.68 20.21 -7.63
CA TRP A 47 -9.68 19.26 -6.52
C TRP A 47 -8.91 18.00 -6.92
N GLY A 48 -7.61 18.00 -6.64
CA GLY A 48 -6.72 16.94 -7.12
C GLY A 48 -6.69 16.93 -8.65
N ILE A 49 -7.00 15.77 -9.26
CA ILE A 49 -7.08 15.61 -10.73
C ILE A 49 -8.40 16.10 -11.33
N TRP A 50 -9.32 16.56 -10.49
CA TRP A 50 -10.68 16.91 -10.89
C TRP A 50 -10.84 18.42 -11.00
N ARG A 51 -11.60 18.84 -12.01
CA ARG A 51 -12.19 20.16 -12.08
C ARG A 51 -13.65 20.08 -11.65
N VAL A 52 -14.07 20.99 -10.77
CA VAL A 52 -15.45 21.09 -10.30
C VAL A 52 -16.04 22.43 -10.72
N ILE A 53 -17.10 22.37 -11.52
CA ILE A 53 -17.97 23.49 -11.89
C ILE A 53 -19.14 23.47 -10.91
N ARG A 54 -19.24 24.46 -10.03
CA ARG A 54 -20.24 24.49 -8.96
C ARG A 54 -21.58 24.97 -9.50
N GLY A 55 -22.63 24.21 -9.20
CA GLY A 55 -24.00 24.65 -9.41
C GLY A 55 -24.38 25.79 -8.45
N ARG A 56 -25.46 26.52 -8.76
CA ARG A 56 -25.91 27.65 -7.94
C ARG A 56 -26.61 27.25 -6.65
N ARG A 57 -27.10 26.02 -6.57
CA ARG A 57 -27.80 25.47 -5.39
C ARG A 57 -26.83 24.65 -4.52
N PRO A 58 -26.91 24.75 -3.18
CA PRO A 58 -26.11 23.92 -2.27
C PRO A 58 -26.30 22.42 -2.55
N LEU A 59 -25.23 21.63 -2.41
CA LEU A 59 -25.30 20.19 -2.58
C LEU A 59 -25.77 19.51 -1.28
N PRO A 60 -26.73 18.56 -1.33
CA PRO A 60 -27.01 17.70 -0.19
C PRO A 60 -25.77 16.85 0.16
N ALA A 61 -25.76 16.23 1.34
CA ALA A 61 -24.68 15.33 1.77
C ALA A 61 -24.57 14.07 0.88
N GLN A 62 -25.68 13.65 0.24
CA GLN A 62 -25.78 12.43 -0.55
C GLN A 62 -26.87 12.51 -1.62
N GLY A 63 -26.82 11.60 -2.60
CA GLY A 63 -27.84 11.45 -3.64
C GLY A 63 -27.38 10.56 -4.80
N PHE A 64 -28.20 10.46 -5.85
CA PHE A 64 -27.79 9.81 -7.10
C PHE A 64 -26.80 10.69 -7.87
N LYS A 65 -25.66 10.12 -8.22
CA LYS A 65 -24.64 10.70 -9.09
C LYS A 65 -24.82 10.12 -10.48
N ILE A 66 -24.75 10.95 -11.52
CA ILE A 66 -24.77 10.51 -12.91
C ILE A 66 -23.32 10.50 -13.42
N HIS A 67 -22.79 9.32 -13.72
CA HIS A 67 -21.48 9.15 -14.34
C HIS A 67 -21.65 8.97 -15.86
N LEU A 68 -20.88 9.73 -16.63
CA LEU A 68 -20.76 9.52 -18.08
C LEU A 68 -19.40 8.88 -18.37
N ALA A 69 -19.42 7.75 -19.06
CA ALA A 69 -18.24 6.96 -19.38
C ALA A 69 -18.02 6.91 -20.90
N PRO A 70 -17.46 7.98 -21.50
CA PRO A 70 -17.17 7.99 -22.94
C PRO A 70 -16.00 7.07 -23.29
N CYS A 71 -15.89 6.69 -24.57
CA CYS A 71 -14.61 6.24 -25.10
C CYS A 71 -13.56 7.36 -24.94
N PHE A 72 -12.28 6.99 -24.85
CA PHE A 72 -11.21 7.96 -24.57
C PHE A 72 -11.23 9.16 -25.54
N ASP A 73 -11.30 8.89 -26.85
CA ASP A 73 -11.25 9.91 -27.90
C ASP A 73 -12.55 10.73 -28.03
N GLU A 74 -13.66 10.31 -27.39
CA GLU A 74 -14.95 11.02 -27.39
C GLU A 74 -15.13 11.97 -26.19
N PHE A 75 -14.17 11.98 -25.26
CA PHE A 75 -14.33 12.66 -23.98
C PHE A 75 -14.69 14.15 -24.12
N ASP A 76 -14.01 14.90 -25.00
CA ASP A 76 -14.20 16.34 -25.14
C ASP A 76 -15.62 16.68 -25.66
N GLU A 77 -16.15 15.86 -26.56
CA GLU A 77 -17.51 16.01 -27.09
C GLU A 77 -18.56 15.74 -26.00
N VAL A 78 -18.39 14.65 -25.25
CA VAL A 78 -19.29 14.27 -24.16
C VAL A 78 -19.25 15.27 -23.01
N LEU A 79 -18.07 15.82 -22.70
CA LEU A 79 -17.92 16.88 -21.71
C LEU A 79 -18.70 18.14 -22.12
N ALA A 80 -18.57 18.59 -23.37
CA ALA A 80 -19.31 19.77 -23.84
C ALA A 80 -20.84 19.60 -23.73
N ILE A 81 -21.33 18.38 -23.98
CA ILE A 81 -22.75 18.04 -23.79
C ILE A 81 -23.13 18.08 -22.31
N ALA A 82 -22.30 17.47 -21.45
CA ALA A 82 -22.52 17.43 -20.01
C ALA A 82 -22.51 18.83 -19.37
N GLU A 83 -21.60 19.72 -19.80
CA GLU A 83 -21.53 21.12 -19.36
C GLU A 83 -22.81 21.88 -19.71
N ARG A 84 -23.29 21.75 -20.94
CA ARG A 84 -24.55 22.39 -21.37
C ARG A 84 -25.75 21.92 -20.55
N VAL A 85 -25.84 20.62 -20.29
CA VAL A 85 -26.94 20.07 -19.46
C VAL A 85 -26.77 20.50 -17.99
N ALA A 86 -25.55 20.47 -17.45
CA ALA A 86 -25.31 20.95 -16.09
C ALA A 86 -25.70 22.43 -15.93
N GLN A 87 -25.44 23.26 -16.94
CA GLN A 87 -25.85 24.66 -16.96
C GLN A 87 -27.37 24.82 -17.02
N GLU A 88 -28.06 24.04 -17.86
CA GLU A 88 -29.53 24.05 -17.99
C GLU A 88 -30.25 23.77 -16.66
N PHE A 89 -29.72 22.83 -15.86
CA PHE A 89 -30.32 22.39 -14.60
C PHE A 89 -29.62 22.97 -13.34
N GLU A 90 -28.66 23.89 -13.51
CA GLU A 90 -27.83 24.47 -12.44
C GLU A 90 -27.13 23.43 -11.54
N LEU A 91 -26.64 22.34 -12.14
CA LEU A 91 -26.01 21.21 -11.44
C LEU A 91 -24.54 21.48 -11.15
N THR A 92 -24.04 20.85 -10.07
CA THR A 92 -22.59 20.71 -9.93
C THR A 92 -22.12 19.61 -10.90
N LEU A 93 -21.09 19.93 -11.67
CA LEU A 93 -20.42 19.03 -12.61
C LEU A 93 -18.97 18.86 -12.17
N LYS A 94 -18.51 17.61 -12.14
CA LYS A 94 -17.10 17.27 -11.92
C LYS A 94 -16.59 16.51 -13.13
N HIS A 95 -15.42 16.88 -13.63
CA HIS A 95 -14.76 16.12 -14.68
C HIS A 95 -13.25 16.08 -14.45
N VAL A 96 -12.57 15.14 -15.09
CA VAL A 96 -11.10 15.08 -15.03
C VAL A 96 -10.49 16.30 -15.72
N ALA A 97 -9.42 16.86 -15.16
CA ALA A 97 -8.90 18.17 -15.54
C ALA A 97 -7.98 18.16 -16.78
N ARG A 98 -7.34 17.03 -17.09
CA ARG A 98 -6.32 16.88 -18.17
C ARG A 98 -6.34 15.49 -18.81
N ARG A 99 -5.87 15.38 -20.06
CA ARG A 99 -5.88 14.12 -20.85
C ARG A 99 -5.06 13.01 -20.22
N GLU A 100 -3.91 13.34 -19.62
CA GLU A 100 -3.07 12.31 -19.00
C GLU A 100 -3.75 11.71 -17.77
N PHE A 101 -4.50 12.51 -17.00
CA PHE A 101 -5.26 12.02 -15.85
C PHE A 101 -6.43 11.14 -16.31
N LEU A 102 -7.06 11.49 -17.45
CA LEU A 102 -8.05 10.62 -18.08
C LEU A 102 -7.42 9.27 -18.44
N TRP A 103 -6.24 9.27 -19.06
CA TRP A 103 -5.54 8.02 -19.40
C TRP A 103 -5.20 7.23 -18.15
N ALA A 104 -4.71 7.88 -17.08
CA ALA A 104 -4.42 7.21 -15.82
C ALA A 104 -5.63 6.48 -15.24
N LEU A 105 -6.82 7.09 -15.33
CA LEU A 105 -8.10 6.48 -14.92
C LEU A 105 -8.59 5.36 -15.87
N TYR A 106 -8.15 5.37 -17.13
CA TYR A 106 -8.52 4.37 -18.14
C TYR A 106 -7.47 3.26 -18.33
N SER A 107 -6.28 3.44 -17.76
CA SER A 107 -5.13 2.56 -17.97
C SER A 107 -5.31 1.16 -17.35
N LYS A 108 -4.50 0.19 -17.80
CA LYS A 108 -4.56 -1.21 -17.35
C LYS A 108 -4.51 -1.37 -15.82
N ASN A 109 -3.75 -0.53 -15.13
CA ASN A 109 -3.52 -0.59 -13.69
C ASN A 109 -4.42 0.36 -12.88
N ALA A 110 -5.38 1.02 -13.52
CA ALA A 110 -6.31 1.90 -12.84
C ALA A 110 -7.12 1.13 -11.77
N PRO A 111 -7.33 1.70 -10.56
CA PRO A 111 -8.21 1.09 -9.56
C PRO A 111 -9.64 0.96 -10.09
N ARG A 112 -10.23 -0.23 -10.00
CA ARG A 112 -11.59 -0.54 -10.50
C ARG A 112 -12.65 0.46 -10.05
N ALA A 113 -12.57 0.90 -8.80
CA ALA A 113 -13.53 1.83 -8.20
C ALA A 113 -13.55 3.23 -8.86
N ASN A 114 -12.46 3.61 -9.55
CA ASN A 114 -12.28 4.92 -10.18
C ASN A 114 -12.34 4.86 -11.71
N ALA A 115 -12.18 3.67 -12.27
CA ALA A 115 -12.05 3.49 -13.71
C ALA A 115 -13.36 3.82 -14.45
N GLY A 116 -13.25 4.53 -15.58
CA GLY A 116 -14.40 4.98 -16.38
C GLY A 116 -15.18 6.16 -15.80
N LYS A 117 -14.91 6.59 -14.55
CA LYS A 117 -15.63 7.69 -13.88
C LYS A 117 -15.07 9.07 -14.24
N ALA A 118 -15.10 9.43 -15.52
CA ALA A 118 -14.39 10.61 -16.01
C ALA A 118 -15.19 11.93 -15.89
N ILE A 119 -16.52 11.85 -16.01
CA ILE A 119 -17.46 12.98 -15.94
C ILE A 119 -18.60 12.60 -14.99
N VAL A 120 -18.95 13.47 -14.05
CA VAL A 120 -19.94 13.21 -13.00
C VAL A 120 -20.84 14.44 -12.79
N LEU A 121 -22.15 14.26 -12.95
CA LEU A 121 -23.15 15.26 -12.58
C LEU A 121 -23.76 14.91 -11.23
N TYR A 122 -24.03 15.95 -10.42
CA TYR A 122 -24.61 15.84 -9.08
C TYR A 122 -26.02 16.46 -9.07
N PRO A 123 -27.04 15.78 -9.62
CA PRO A 123 -28.42 16.24 -9.55
C PRO A 123 -28.97 16.18 -8.13
N ARG A 124 -29.90 17.07 -7.83
CA ARG A 124 -30.82 16.89 -6.71
C ARG A 124 -31.91 15.88 -7.08
N PRO A 125 -32.56 15.22 -6.10
CA PRO A 125 -33.61 14.22 -6.39
C PRO A 125 -34.68 14.73 -7.35
N GLU A 126 -35.13 15.98 -7.20
CA GLU A 126 -36.15 16.61 -8.03
C GLU A 126 -35.73 16.89 -9.49
N ASP A 127 -34.43 16.88 -9.78
CA ASP A 127 -33.87 17.18 -11.11
C ASP A 127 -33.37 15.94 -11.85
N LEU A 128 -33.18 14.81 -11.14
CA LEU A 128 -32.57 13.59 -11.66
C LEU A 128 -33.25 13.09 -12.94
N ALA A 129 -34.57 12.94 -12.93
CA ALA A 129 -35.33 12.40 -14.06
C ALA A 129 -35.21 13.28 -15.31
N ARG A 130 -35.38 14.60 -15.16
CA ARG A 130 -35.31 15.57 -16.27
C ARG A 130 -33.90 15.64 -16.85
N CYS A 131 -32.88 15.61 -15.99
CA CYS A 131 -31.48 15.60 -16.39
C CYS A 131 -31.14 14.34 -17.20
N LEU A 132 -31.55 13.15 -16.75
CA LEU A 132 -31.31 11.89 -17.47
C LEU A 132 -31.95 11.87 -18.86
N VAL A 133 -33.19 12.38 -18.98
CA VAL A 133 -33.87 12.49 -20.28
C VAL A 133 -33.13 13.46 -21.21
N SER A 134 -32.70 14.63 -20.70
CA SER A 134 -31.93 15.60 -21.49
C SER A 134 -30.59 15.03 -21.94
N LEU A 135 -29.84 14.38 -21.05
CA LEU A 135 -28.58 13.70 -21.36
C LEU A 135 -28.75 12.61 -22.41
N ARG A 136 -29.72 11.70 -22.23
CA ARG A 136 -29.97 10.60 -23.20
C ARG A 136 -30.27 11.13 -24.59
N ARG A 137 -31.10 12.18 -24.69
CA ARG A 137 -31.42 12.82 -25.97
C ARG A 137 -30.21 13.50 -26.59
N ALA A 138 -29.41 14.21 -25.80
CA ALA A 138 -28.29 14.99 -26.30
C ALA A 138 -27.07 14.13 -26.68
N LEU A 139 -26.82 13.03 -25.97
CA LEU A 139 -25.69 12.13 -26.22
C LEU A 139 -25.96 11.20 -27.41
N GLY A 140 -27.22 10.82 -27.63
CA GLY A 140 -27.61 9.80 -28.61
C GLY A 140 -27.07 8.40 -28.25
N PRO A 141 -27.24 7.42 -29.15
CA PRO A 141 -26.69 6.07 -28.97
C PRO A 141 -25.15 6.14 -28.97
N ARG A 142 -24.52 5.69 -27.88
CA ARG A 142 -23.06 5.62 -27.74
C ARG A 142 -22.66 4.38 -26.96
N SER A 143 -21.48 3.86 -27.27
CA SER A 143 -20.85 2.78 -26.52
C SER A 143 -19.67 3.32 -25.72
N GLY A 144 -19.46 2.76 -24.54
CA GLY A 144 -18.37 3.16 -23.65
C GLY A 144 -18.02 2.03 -22.69
N PRO A 145 -16.98 2.20 -21.88
CA PRO A 145 -16.62 1.21 -20.89
C PRO A 145 -17.69 1.11 -19.78
N PRO A 146 -17.89 -0.08 -19.21
CA PRO A 146 -18.76 -0.21 -18.04
C PRO A 146 -18.15 0.52 -16.83
N VAL A 147 -19.02 1.08 -15.99
CA VAL A 147 -18.62 1.72 -14.73
C VAL A 147 -18.87 0.77 -13.56
N ALA A 148 -17.80 0.34 -12.90
CA ALA A 148 -17.91 -0.61 -11.79
C ALA A 148 -18.65 0.00 -10.59
N GLY A 149 -19.63 -0.74 -10.07
CA GLY A 149 -20.46 -0.33 -8.93
C GLY A 149 -21.64 0.56 -9.27
N ASP A 150 -21.89 0.83 -10.55
CA ASP A 150 -22.95 1.72 -11.02
C ASP A 150 -23.95 0.96 -11.91
N HIS A 151 -25.22 1.39 -11.87
CA HIS A 151 -26.27 0.86 -12.73
C HIS A 151 -26.23 1.54 -14.10
N SER A 152 -26.31 0.76 -15.19
CA SER A 152 -26.24 1.29 -16.54
C SER A 152 -27.61 1.64 -17.08
N LEU A 153 -27.77 2.84 -17.63
CA LEU A 153 -28.91 3.12 -18.51
C LEU A 153 -28.54 2.49 -19.85
N SER A 154 -29.17 1.36 -20.16
CA SER A 154 -28.94 0.55 -21.35
C SER A 154 -28.78 1.40 -22.62
N ASP A 155 -28.09 0.87 -23.64
CA ASP A 155 -27.83 1.54 -24.93
C ASP A 155 -27.13 2.92 -24.87
N THR A 156 -26.64 3.33 -23.70
CA THR A 156 -25.97 4.61 -23.47
C THR A 156 -24.67 4.46 -22.68
N ILE A 157 -23.95 5.58 -22.53
CA ILE A 157 -22.77 5.72 -21.65
C ILE A 157 -23.12 6.30 -20.26
N ILE A 158 -24.42 6.32 -19.91
CA ILE A 158 -24.94 6.94 -18.69
C ILE A 158 -25.05 5.86 -17.61
N HIS A 159 -24.38 6.11 -16.49
CA HIS A 159 -24.40 5.24 -15.32
C HIS A 159 -24.84 6.01 -14.07
N CYS A 160 -25.57 5.36 -13.17
CA CYS A 160 -26.07 5.98 -11.96
C CYS A 160 -25.72 5.17 -10.71
N ARG A 161 -25.40 5.88 -9.63
CA ARG A 161 -25.15 5.29 -8.31
C ARG A 161 -25.54 6.24 -7.19
N PHE A 162 -26.11 5.71 -6.11
CA PHE A 162 -26.32 6.47 -4.89
C PHE A 162 -25.03 6.57 -4.05
N GLY A 163 -24.75 7.74 -3.48
CA GLY A 163 -23.62 7.90 -2.55
C GLY A 163 -23.37 9.32 -2.07
N ALA A 164 -22.32 9.50 -1.26
CA ALA A 164 -21.98 10.75 -0.62
C ALA A 164 -21.44 11.78 -1.60
N PHE A 165 -21.88 13.04 -1.50
CA PHE A 165 -21.36 14.13 -2.29
C PHE A 165 -20.15 14.74 -1.57
N GLU A 166 -18.98 14.10 -1.65
CA GLU A 166 -17.74 14.46 -0.92
C GLU A 166 -17.30 15.95 -1.01
N PHE A 167 -17.87 16.73 -1.94
CA PHE A 167 -17.65 18.17 -2.10
C PHE A 167 -18.65 19.06 -1.35
N SER A 168 -19.64 18.45 -0.69
CA SER A 168 -20.63 19.13 0.13
C SER A 168 -20.05 19.35 1.53
N ASP A 169 -20.25 20.55 2.08
CA ASP A 169 -19.89 20.86 3.45
C ASP A 169 -20.75 20.08 4.47
N ALA A 170 -21.85 19.47 4.02
CA ALA A 170 -22.73 18.64 4.84
C ALA A 170 -22.29 17.16 4.89
N THR A 171 -21.27 16.74 4.13
CA THR A 171 -20.82 15.34 4.15
C THR A 171 -19.96 15.06 5.38
N GLU A 172 -20.41 14.10 6.18
CA GLU A 172 -19.67 13.61 7.34
C GLU A 172 -18.69 12.49 6.96
N PHE A 173 -17.65 12.32 7.78
CA PHE A 173 -16.61 11.30 7.58
C PHE A 173 -16.31 10.58 8.90
N ASN A 174 -16.07 9.27 8.82
CA ASN A 174 -15.69 8.46 9.98
C ASN A 174 -14.18 8.55 10.32
N GLU A 175 -13.74 7.75 11.31
CA GLU A 175 -12.35 7.68 11.74
C GLU A 175 -11.35 7.26 10.65
N TRP A 176 -11.81 6.55 9.61
CA TRP A 176 -11.00 6.14 8.47
C TRP A 176 -11.03 7.17 7.33
N GLY A 177 -11.67 8.32 7.54
CA GLY A 177 -11.83 9.36 6.52
C GLY A 177 -12.78 8.95 5.38
N GLN A 178 -13.65 7.96 5.60
CA GLN A 178 -14.65 7.54 4.63
C GLN A 178 -15.92 8.37 4.80
N ALA A 179 -16.47 8.86 3.69
CA ALA A 179 -17.73 9.60 3.69
C ALA A 179 -18.88 8.71 4.17
N LEU A 180 -19.77 9.28 4.98
CA LEU A 180 -20.95 8.60 5.51
C LEU A 180 -22.18 8.91 4.65
N ILE A 181 -23.04 7.91 4.49
CA ILE A 181 -24.37 8.03 3.89
C ILE A 181 -25.43 7.42 4.81
N GLU A 182 -26.60 8.04 4.81
CA GLU A 182 -27.81 7.56 5.46
C GLU A 182 -28.50 6.53 4.55
N GLY A 183 -28.72 5.33 5.07
CA GLY A 183 -29.47 4.27 4.41
C GLY A 183 -30.98 4.56 4.37
N PRO A 184 -31.76 3.74 3.63
CA PRO A 184 -33.22 3.88 3.59
C PRO A 184 -33.92 3.74 4.96
N ASP A 185 -33.23 3.14 5.94
CA ASP A 185 -33.67 2.95 7.32
C ASP A 185 -33.24 4.08 8.28
N GLY A 186 -32.59 5.12 7.76
CA GLY A 186 -32.08 6.24 8.55
C GLY A 186 -30.71 5.99 9.20
N THR A 187 -30.09 4.82 8.99
CA THR A 187 -28.80 4.49 9.63
C THR A 187 -27.62 5.03 8.83
N LEU A 188 -26.65 5.65 9.50
CA LEU A 188 -25.40 6.08 8.87
C LEU A 188 -24.46 4.90 8.64
N ARG A 189 -23.92 4.82 7.43
CA ARG A 189 -22.93 3.82 7.03
C ARG A 189 -21.89 4.42 6.09
N PRO A 190 -20.68 3.86 6.00
CA PRO A 190 -19.70 4.30 5.02
C PRO A 190 -20.22 4.14 3.57
N ASP A 191 -19.96 5.13 2.71
CA ASP A 191 -20.14 5.03 1.25
C ASP A 191 -19.04 4.12 0.67
N ALA A 192 -19.19 2.82 0.90
CA ALA A 192 -18.25 1.83 0.39
C ALA A 192 -18.27 1.84 -1.14
N ARG A 193 -17.13 2.16 -1.77
CA ARG A 193 -16.97 2.05 -3.23
C ARG A 193 -16.90 0.58 -3.65
N ALA A 194 -18.07 -0.06 -3.72
CA ALA A 194 -18.23 -1.43 -4.21
C ALA A 194 -18.07 -1.49 -5.73
N VAL A 195 -17.65 -2.66 -6.23
CA VAL A 195 -17.58 -2.98 -7.67
C VAL A 195 -18.88 -3.57 -8.20
N VAL A 196 -19.78 -3.98 -7.31
CA VAL A 196 -21.13 -4.47 -7.63
C VAL A 196 -22.12 -3.37 -7.25
N PRO A 197 -23.06 -3.00 -8.15
CA PRO A 197 -24.10 -2.03 -7.83
C PRO A 197 -24.99 -2.50 -6.67
N VAL A 198 -25.42 -1.58 -5.81
CA VAL A 198 -26.36 -1.89 -4.73
C VAL A 198 -27.73 -2.16 -5.33
N ALA A 199 -28.35 -3.30 -5.00
CA ALA A 199 -29.62 -3.71 -5.63
C ALA A 199 -30.75 -2.69 -5.40
N ALA A 200 -30.89 -2.18 -4.17
CA ALA A 200 -31.94 -1.22 -3.81
C ALA A 200 -31.86 0.11 -4.60
N ASP A 201 -30.67 0.52 -5.03
CA ASP A 201 -30.49 1.72 -5.86
C ASP A 201 -31.26 1.60 -7.19
N LYS A 202 -31.42 0.39 -7.73
CA LYS A 202 -32.13 0.15 -9.01
C LYS A 202 -33.62 0.46 -8.88
N ASP A 203 -34.25 -0.03 -7.83
CA ASP A 203 -35.68 0.16 -7.60
C ASP A 203 -35.98 1.65 -7.34
N GLN A 204 -35.15 2.28 -6.51
CA GLN A 204 -35.26 3.72 -6.24
C GLN A 204 -35.01 4.58 -7.49
N LEU A 205 -34.04 4.21 -8.36
CA LEU A 205 -33.85 4.89 -9.65
C LEU A 205 -35.09 4.79 -10.52
N PHE A 206 -35.71 3.61 -10.60
CA PHE A 206 -36.92 3.41 -11.38
C PHE A 206 -38.08 4.24 -10.83
N GLU A 207 -38.28 4.26 -9.51
CA GLU A 207 -39.32 5.07 -8.85
C GLU A 207 -39.14 6.57 -9.10
N LEU A 208 -37.90 7.07 -9.01
CA LEU A 208 -37.59 8.49 -9.18
C LEU A 208 -37.65 8.96 -10.63
N THR A 209 -37.40 8.07 -11.60
CA THR A 209 -37.13 8.47 -12.99
C THR A 209 -38.03 7.83 -14.04
N GLY A 210 -38.69 6.71 -13.72
CA GLY A 210 -39.40 5.86 -14.68
C GLY A 210 -38.49 5.16 -15.69
N LEU A 211 -37.16 5.29 -15.58
CA LEU A 211 -36.18 4.70 -16.49
C LEU A 211 -35.67 3.37 -15.93
N ARG A 212 -35.48 2.40 -16.82
CA ARG A 212 -34.91 1.10 -16.46
C ARG A 212 -33.40 1.16 -16.57
N PHE A 213 -32.74 0.81 -15.48
CA PHE A 213 -31.30 0.61 -15.44
C PHE A 213 -31.00 -0.86 -15.21
N ASP A 214 -30.01 -1.38 -15.92
CA ASP A 214 -29.59 -2.78 -15.84
C ASP A 214 -28.12 -2.90 -15.43
N ALA A 215 -27.79 -4.06 -14.87
CA ALA A 215 -26.40 -4.48 -14.73
C ALA A 215 -25.97 -5.15 -16.04
N GLU A 216 -24.71 -4.96 -16.41
CA GLU A 216 -24.11 -5.65 -17.56
C GLU A 216 -24.24 -7.18 -17.41
N PRO A 217 -24.39 -7.96 -18.50
CA PRO A 217 -24.42 -9.41 -18.44
C PRO A 217 -23.11 -9.97 -17.86
N HIS A 218 -23.19 -10.91 -16.91
CA HIS A 218 -22.02 -11.47 -16.21
C HIS A 218 -21.94 -13.00 -16.27
N ALA A 219 -22.92 -13.67 -16.88
CA ALA A 219 -22.97 -15.13 -16.92
C ALA A 219 -21.97 -15.67 -17.94
N LEU A 220 -21.03 -16.48 -17.48
CA LEU A 220 -20.17 -17.29 -18.35
C LEU A 220 -21.00 -18.39 -19.03
N PRO A 221 -20.50 -18.98 -20.14
CA PRO A 221 -21.10 -20.18 -20.71
C PRO A 221 -21.20 -21.30 -19.66
N ASP A 222 -22.26 -22.12 -19.72
CA ASP A 222 -22.52 -23.24 -18.80
C ASP A 222 -21.36 -24.26 -18.71
N ARG A 223 -20.43 -24.22 -19.67
CA ARG A 223 -19.19 -25.01 -19.68
C ARG A 223 -18.25 -24.67 -18.52
N TYR A 224 -18.20 -23.43 -18.04
CA TYR A 224 -17.18 -23.00 -17.10
C TYR A 224 -17.72 -22.65 -15.72
N ARG A 225 -17.08 -23.19 -14.67
CA ARG A 225 -17.39 -22.84 -13.28
C ARG A 225 -16.21 -22.15 -12.61
N VAL A 226 -16.32 -20.85 -12.34
CA VAL A 226 -15.30 -20.08 -11.62
C VAL A 226 -15.18 -20.56 -10.18
N ARG A 227 -13.95 -20.78 -9.72
CA ARG A 227 -13.60 -21.13 -8.34
C ARG A 227 -13.12 -19.94 -7.54
N ALA A 228 -12.25 -19.14 -8.15
CA ALA A 228 -11.62 -18.01 -7.48
C ALA A 228 -11.18 -16.96 -8.50
N ALA A 229 -11.20 -15.69 -8.09
CA ALA A 229 -10.47 -14.63 -8.78
C ALA A 229 -9.01 -14.67 -8.34
N VAL A 230 -8.09 -14.70 -9.30
CA VAL A 230 -6.64 -14.65 -9.06
C VAL A 230 -6.17 -13.19 -9.01
N ALA A 231 -6.57 -12.39 -10.00
CA ALA A 231 -6.25 -10.97 -10.08
C ALA A 231 -7.40 -10.21 -10.76
N VAL A 232 -7.71 -9.00 -10.29
CA VAL A 232 -8.77 -8.16 -10.87
C VAL A 232 -8.35 -6.68 -10.91
N HIS A 233 -8.56 -6.04 -12.05
CA HIS A 233 -8.24 -4.63 -12.30
C HIS A 233 -9.31 -3.96 -13.18
N ALA A 234 -9.15 -2.67 -13.49
CA ALA A 234 -10.12 -1.92 -14.30
C ALA A 234 -10.43 -2.59 -15.65
N GLY A 235 -9.38 -3.03 -16.35
CA GLY A 235 -9.49 -3.69 -17.65
C GLY A 235 -10.08 -5.10 -17.65
N GLY A 236 -10.36 -5.72 -16.49
CA GLY A 236 -10.78 -7.12 -16.41
C GLY A 236 -10.06 -7.91 -15.32
N GLY A 237 -9.77 -9.19 -15.56
CA GLY A 237 -9.12 -10.03 -14.55
C GLY A 237 -8.87 -11.49 -14.96
N THR A 238 -8.18 -12.21 -14.08
CA THR A 238 -7.79 -13.62 -14.24
C THR A 238 -8.49 -14.46 -13.18
N TYR A 239 -9.04 -15.60 -13.58
CA TYR A 239 -9.89 -16.45 -12.77
C TYR A 239 -9.45 -17.92 -12.88
N LEU A 240 -9.43 -18.64 -11.76
CA LEU A 240 -9.30 -20.09 -11.75
C LEU A 240 -10.71 -20.70 -11.91
N ALA A 241 -10.87 -21.64 -12.84
CA ALA A 241 -12.16 -22.27 -13.14
C ALA A 241 -12.04 -23.76 -13.45
N ASP A 242 -13.20 -24.42 -13.50
CA ASP A 242 -13.37 -25.78 -13.99
C ASP A 242 -13.95 -25.74 -15.39
N ASP A 243 -13.37 -26.52 -16.29
CA ASP A 243 -14.01 -26.89 -17.54
C ASP A 243 -14.92 -28.09 -17.28
N LEU A 244 -16.23 -27.89 -17.25
CA LEU A 244 -17.21 -28.94 -16.97
C LEU A 244 -17.35 -29.92 -18.14
N ALA A 245 -16.84 -29.59 -19.33
CA ALA A 245 -16.86 -30.51 -20.47
C ALA A 245 -15.75 -31.56 -20.37
N THR A 246 -14.55 -31.18 -19.88
CA THR A 246 -13.39 -32.09 -19.78
C THR A 246 -13.10 -32.57 -18.35
N GLY A 247 -13.55 -31.82 -17.33
CA GLY A 247 -13.23 -32.04 -15.92
C GLY A 247 -11.93 -31.36 -15.47
N ASP A 248 -11.21 -30.70 -16.37
CA ASP A 248 -9.90 -30.10 -16.09
C ASP A 248 -10.00 -28.74 -15.37
N ARG A 249 -8.90 -28.33 -14.74
CA ARG A 249 -8.72 -26.98 -14.22
C ARG A 249 -8.17 -26.06 -15.31
N VAL A 250 -8.80 -24.90 -15.47
CA VAL A 250 -8.42 -23.90 -16.47
C VAL A 250 -8.26 -22.52 -15.84
N VAL A 251 -7.54 -21.65 -16.54
CA VAL A 251 -7.45 -20.22 -16.22
C VAL A 251 -8.28 -19.46 -17.24
N ILE A 252 -9.16 -18.59 -16.78
CA ILE A 252 -9.97 -17.70 -17.61
C ILE A 252 -9.46 -16.28 -17.43
N LYS A 253 -9.07 -15.63 -18.52
CA LYS A 253 -8.71 -14.22 -18.56
C LYS A 253 -9.81 -13.42 -19.25
N ARG A 254 -10.15 -12.27 -18.67
CA ARG A 254 -11.18 -11.33 -19.17
C ARG A 254 -10.53 -9.99 -19.48
N GLY A 255 -10.86 -9.45 -20.64
CA GLY A 255 -10.49 -8.10 -21.08
C GLY A 255 -11.72 -7.31 -21.49
N ILE A 256 -11.86 -6.08 -21.02
CA ILE A 256 -13.00 -5.19 -21.27
C ILE A 256 -12.65 -4.18 -22.36
N ARG A 257 -13.56 -3.96 -23.32
CA ARG A 257 -13.40 -2.95 -24.37
C ARG A 257 -13.38 -1.54 -23.80
N PHE A 258 -12.71 -0.63 -24.51
CA PHE A 258 -12.63 0.82 -24.21
C PHE A 258 -11.90 1.20 -22.90
N ILE A 259 -11.46 0.23 -22.09
CA ILE A 259 -10.77 0.47 -20.82
C ILE A 259 -9.63 -0.53 -20.62
N GLY A 260 -8.79 -0.26 -19.62
CA GLY A 260 -7.56 -1.01 -19.41
C GLY A 260 -6.55 -0.73 -20.51
N LEU A 261 -6.45 0.54 -20.91
CA LEU A 261 -5.56 1.00 -21.97
C LEU A 261 -4.10 0.76 -21.59
N ASP A 262 -3.31 0.25 -22.53
CA ASP A 262 -1.86 0.23 -22.42
C ASP A 262 -1.27 1.60 -22.84
N GLY A 263 0.07 1.68 -22.93
CA GLY A 263 0.74 2.92 -23.34
C GLY A 263 0.48 3.34 -24.79
N HIS A 264 0.03 2.43 -25.66
CA HIS A 264 -0.35 2.71 -27.05
C HIS A 264 -1.87 2.98 -27.19
N GLY A 265 -2.63 2.75 -26.11
CA GLY A 265 -4.08 2.87 -26.08
C GLY A 265 -4.83 1.66 -26.59
N THR A 266 -4.19 0.50 -26.61
CA THR A 266 -4.87 -0.77 -26.85
C THR A 266 -5.69 -1.15 -25.62
N ASP A 267 -6.99 -1.40 -25.80
CA ASP A 267 -7.88 -1.79 -24.72
C ASP A 267 -7.65 -3.23 -24.24
N ALA A 268 -8.18 -3.56 -23.06
CA ALA A 268 -7.95 -4.87 -22.46
C ALA A 268 -8.56 -6.01 -23.28
N ALA A 269 -9.69 -5.80 -23.94
CA ALA A 269 -10.29 -6.83 -24.79
C ALA A 269 -9.39 -7.18 -25.99
N GLN A 270 -8.80 -6.17 -26.64
CA GLN A 270 -7.84 -6.40 -27.71
C GLN A 270 -6.58 -7.11 -27.21
N ARG A 271 -6.04 -6.73 -26.04
CA ARG A 271 -4.88 -7.44 -25.44
C ARG A 271 -5.17 -8.92 -25.19
N ILE A 272 -6.37 -9.27 -24.72
CA ILE A 272 -6.79 -10.67 -24.57
C ILE A 272 -6.85 -11.41 -25.92
N ARG A 273 -7.34 -10.76 -26.98
CA ARG A 273 -7.33 -11.35 -28.32
C ARG A 273 -5.91 -11.57 -28.85
N ASP A 274 -5.01 -10.62 -28.59
CA ASP A 274 -3.60 -10.70 -28.99
C ASP A 274 -2.85 -11.81 -28.23
N GLU A 275 -3.12 -11.98 -26.93
CA GLU A 275 -2.61 -13.09 -26.13
C GLU A 275 -3.12 -14.43 -26.67
N ALA A 276 -4.43 -14.55 -26.92
CA ALA A 276 -5.01 -15.76 -27.50
C ALA A 276 -4.38 -16.12 -28.85
N ALA A 277 -4.08 -15.12 -29.69
CA ALA A 277 -3.37 -15.32 -30.96
C ALA A 277 -1.92 -15.81 -30.75
N THR A 278 -1.26 -15.33 -29.70
CA THR A 278 0.10 -15.75 -29.33
C THR A 278 0.12 -17.20 -28.85
N LEU A 279 -0.79 -17.59 -27.96
CA LEU A 279 -0.92 -18.97 -27.51
C LEU A 279 -1.26 -19.93 -28.65
N ARG A 280 -2.11 -19.52 -29.60
CA ARG A 280 -2.39 -20.31 -30.82
C ARG A 280 -1.13 -20.56 -31.65
N SER A 281 -0.26 -19.55 -31.80
CA SER A 281 0.96 -19.72 -32.61
C SER A 281 1.98 -20.67 -31.99
N MET A 282 1.90 -20.94 -30.68
CA MET A 282 2.80 -21.87 -29.98
C MET A 282 2.23 -23.30 -29.90
N ALA A 283 0.99 -23.54 -30.32
CA ALA A 283 0.30 -24.80 -30.10
C ALA A 283 1.00 -26.03 -30.72
N ASP A 284 1.74 -25.83 -31.81
CA ASP A 284 2.43 -26.88 -32.56
C ASP A 284 3.91 -27.03 -32.19
N SER A 285 4.38 -26.41 -31.08
CA SER A 285 5.78 -26.48 -30.63
C SER A 285 5.96 -27.52 -29.52
N PRO A 286 6.45 -28.74 -29.80
CA PRO A 286 6.57 -29.81 -28.79
C PRO A 286 7.51 -29.45 -27.63
N GLU A 287 8.51 -28.61 -27.87
CA GLU A 287 9.48 -28.15 -26.86
C GLU A 287 8.85 -27.26 -25.77
N LEU A 288 7.66 -26.70 -26.05
CA LEU A 288 6.90 -25.84 -25.15
C LEU A 288 5.77 -26.58 -24.44
N ASP A 289 5.47 -27.83 -24.82
CA ASP A 289 4.37 -28.60 -24.22
C ASP A 289 4.59 -28.81 -22.72
N GLY A 290 3.56 -28.51 -21.92
CA GLY A 290 3.62 -28.51 -20.47
C GLY A 290 4.49 -27.41 -19.82
N ARG A 291 5.21 -26.58 -20.60
CA ARG A 291 6.05 -25.47 -20.11
C ARG A 291 5.43 -24.09 -20.31
N VAL A 292 4.36 -24.01 -21.11
CA VAL A 292 3.53 -22.81 -21.30
C VAL A 292 2.04 -23.19 -21.33
N PRO A 293 1.10 -22.26 -21.05
CA PRO A 293 -0.33 -22.53 -21.20
C PRO A 293 -0.70 -22.81 -22.66
N ARG A 294 -1.63 -23.74 -22.88
CA ARG A 294 -2.28 -23.94 -24.18
C ARG A 294 -3.63 -23.24 -24.21
N LEU A 295 -3.97 -22.64 -25.35
CA LEU A 295 -5.30 -22.12 -25.57
C LEU A 295 -6.34 -23.25 -25.54
N VAL A 296 -7.41 -23.07 -24.77
CA VAL A 296 -8.57 -23.97 -24.68
C VAL A 296 -9.77 -23.40 -25.44
N ASP A 297 -10.07 -22.11 -25.25
CA ASP A 297 -11.29 -21.49 -25.79
C ASP A 297 -11.20 -19.96 -25.83
N THR A 298 -12.05 -19.32 -26.63
CA THR A 298 -12.26 -17.86 -26.63
C THR A 298 -13.71 -17.53 -26.91
N PHE A 299 -14.29 -16.57 -26.18
CA PHE A 299 -15.67 -16.12 -26.37
C PHE A 299 -15.85 -14.66 -25.94
N GLU A 300 -17.02 -14.09 -26.23
CA GLU A 300 -17.37 -12.69 -25.89
C GLU A 300 -18.69 -12.62 -25.12
N ILE A 301 -18.75 -11.72 -24.12
CA ILE A 301 -19.97 -11.41 -23.36
C ILE A 301 -20.03 -9.89 -23.18
N GLY A 302 -21.10 -9.27 -23.69
CA GLY A 302 -21.24 -7.81 -23.66
C GLY A 302 -20.04 -7.10 -24.29
N THR A 303 -19.40 -6.22 -23.52
CA THR A 303 -18.18 -5.50 -23.94
C THR A 303 -16.88 -6.24 -23.63
N SER A 304 -16.93 -7.50 -23.20
CA SER A 304 -15.76 -8.25 -22.73
C SER A 304 -15.37 -9.40 -23.65
N SER A 305 -14.08 -9.54 -23.91
CA SER A 305 -13.48 -10.71 -24.55
C SER A 305 -12.85 -11.61 -23.49
N PHE A 306 -12.96 -12.94 -23.68
CA PHE A 306 -12.46 -13.95 -22.79
C PHE A 306 -11.49 -14.90 -23.51
N LEU A 307 -10.45 -15.30 -22.78
CA LEU A 307 -9.46 -16.31 -23.15
C LEU A 307 -9.48 -17.39 -22.06
N VAL A 308 -9.62 -18.66 -22.46
CA VAL A 308 -9.46 -19.80 -21.56
C VAL A 308 -8.20 -20.54 -21.94
N GLU A 309 -7.33 -20.79 -20.97
CA GLU A 309 -6.07 -21.50 -21.14
C GLU A 309 -5.90 -22.62 -20.11
N THR A 310 -5.05 -23.59 -20.41
CA THR A 310 -4.74 -24.69 -19.49
C THR A 310 -4.05 -24.15 -18.23
N ARG A 311 -4.40 -24.69 -17.06
CA ARG A 311 -3.64 -24.41 -15.84
C ARG A 311 -2.29 -25.15 -15.88
N VAL A 312 -1.21 -24.43 -15.61
CA VAL A 312 0.11 -25.02 -15.38
C VAL A 312 0.32 -25.21 -13.87
N ASP A 313 0.63 -26.44 -13.45
CA ASP A 313 0.87 -26.76 -12.05
C ASP A 313 2.30 -26.40 -11.62
N GLY A 314 2.41 -25.68 -10.51
CA GLY A 314 3.68 -25.25 -9.94
C GLY A 314 3.48 -24.18 -8.87
N VAL A 315 4.58 -23.76 -8.25
CA VAL A 315 4.62 -22.58 -7.38
C VAL A 315 5.36 -21.46 -8.09
N THR A 316 4.98 -20.21 -7.89
CA THR A 316 5.71 -19.09 -8.48
C THR A 316 7.15 -19.06 -7.97
N LEU A 317 8.09 -18.51 -8.75
CA LEU A 317 9.47 -18.29 -8.31
C LEU A 317 9.48 -17.42 -7.04
N PHE A 318 8.53 -16.48 -6.93
CA PHE A 318 8.31 -15.71 -5.71
C PHE A 318 8.07 -16.60 -4.47
N GLU A 319 7.09 -17.49 -4.53
CA GLU A 319 6.74 -18.41 -3.43
C GLU A 319 7.85 -19.43 -3.15
N TRP A 320 8.50 -19.91 -4.22
CA TRP A 320 9.60 -20.85 -4.11
C TRP A 320 10.79 -20.23 -3.36
N VAL A 321 11.19 -19.01 -3.70
CA VAL A 321 12.29 -18.29 -3.01
C VAL A 321 11.93 -18.06 -1.54
N ALA A 322 10.72 -17.58 -1.27
CA ALA A 322 10.26 -17.34 0.11
C ALA A 322 10.27 -18.60 0.98
N SER A 323 9.98 -19.76 0.39
CA SER A 323 9.88 -21.04 1.11
C SER A 323 11.21 -21.80 1.23
N ASN A 324 12.14 -21.60 0.30
CA ASN A 324 13.36 -22.41 0.19
C ASN A 324 14.65 -21.65 0.51
N SER A 325 14.65 -20.32 0.54
CA SER A 325 15.88 -19.55 0.73
C SER A 325 16.46 -19.75 2.15
N PRO A 326 17.76 -20.07 2.29
CA PRO A 326 18.43 -20.20 3.59
C PRO A 326 18.34 -18.94 4.45
N VAL A 327 18.16 -17.77 3.81
CA VAL A 327 17.94 -16.48 4.45
C VAL A 327 16.84 -16.55 5.51
N TYR A 328 15.80 -17.38 5.29
CA TYR A 328 14.62 -17.50 6.17
C TYR A 328 14.63 -18.73 7.10
N ALA A 329 15.71 -19.52 7.10
CA ALA A 329 15.71 -20.87 7.68
C ALA A 329 15.71 -20.93 9.22
N GLY A 330 15.89 -19.82 9.93
CA GLY A 330 15.95 -19.84 11.40
C GLY A 330 17.22 -20.47 11.99
N ILE A 331 18.22 -20.78 11.14
CA ILE A 331 19.51 -21.39 11.52
C ILE A 331 20.61 -20.32 11.58
N ASP A 332 21.57 -20.44 12.50
CA ASP A 332 22.75 -19.56 12.57
C ASP A 332 23.63 -19.71 11.32
N ARG A 333 24.01 -18.59 10.71
CA ARG A 333 24.80 -18.53 9.47
C ARG A 333 26.20 -19.13 9.63
N GLY A 334 26.73 -19.15 10.85
CA GLY A 334 28.05 -19.69 11.15
C GLY A 334 28.12 -21.21 11.23
N THR A 335 27.00 -21.94 11.08
CA THR A 335 26.97 -23.41 11.26
C THR A 335 27.13 -24.17 9.95
N ASP A 336 27.67 -25.38 10.03
CA ASP A 336 27.75 -26.30 8.88
C ASP A 336 26.37 -26.63 8.29
N GLU A 337 25.33 -26.72 9.14
CA GLU A 337 23.93 -26.91 8.73
C GLU A 337 23.50 -25.79 7.77
N TYR A 338 23.83 -24.53 8.09
CA TYR A 338 23.51 -23.39 7.23
C TYR A 338 24.31 -23.42 5.93
N GLN A 339 25.62 -23.71 6.01
CA GLN A 339 26.48 -23.76 4.82
C GLN A 339 26.01 -24.85 3.83
N GLY A 340 25.64 -26.03 4.34
CA GLY A 340 25.07 -27.10 3.51
C GLY A 340 23.72 -26.73 2.87
N LEU A 341 22.85 -26.02 3.60
CA LEU A 341 21.59 -25.50 3.06
C LEU A 341 21.83 -24.45 1.97
N ALA A 342 22.77 -23.52 2.19
CA ALA A 342 23.15 -22.50 1.23
C ALA A 342 23.73 -23.10 -0.05
N ALA A 343 24.61 -24.10 0.05
CA ALA A 343 25.15 -24.82 -1.10
C ALA A 343 24.04 -25.50 -1.92
N THR A 344 23.16 -26.23 -1.25
CA THR A 344 22.04 -26.96 -1.89
C THR A 344 21.08 -26.00 -2.58
N TYR A 345 20.73 -24.89 -1.92
CA TYR A 345 19.88 -23.85 -2.50
C TYR A 345 20.51 -23.25 -3.75
N SER A 346 21.80 -22.93 -3.70
CA SER A 346 22.52 -22.28 -4.80
C SER A 346 22.55 -23.14 -6.06
N LEU A 347 22.74 -24.47 -5.89
CA LEU A 347 22.63 -25.44 -6.99
C LEU A 347 21.22 -25.44 -7.61
N ARG A 348 20.17 -25.43 -6.79
CA ARG A 348 18.78 -25.39 -7.29
C ARG A 348 18.48 -24.10 -8.05
N VAL A 349 18.95 -22.95 -7.56
CA VAL A 349 18.81 -21.68 -8.27
C VAL A 349 19.53 -21.72 -9.62
N ALA A 350 20.75 -22.28 -9.68
CA ALA A 350 21.47 -22.45 -10.94
C ALA A 350 20.68 -23.32 -11.93
N THR A 351 20.15 -24.47 -11.50
CA THR A 351 19.31 -25.34 -12.33
C THR A 351 18.05 -24.63 -12.83
N ILE A 352 17.37 -23.83 -11.99
CA ILE A 352 16.21 -23.04 -12.39
C ILE A 352 16.61 -22.02 -13.47
N GLY A 353 17.72 -21.32 -13.26
CA GLY A 353 18.23 -20.34 -14.22
C GLY A 353 18.56 -20.96 -15.58
N ASP A 354 19.24 -22.09 -15.60
CA ASP A 354 19.61 -22.78 -16.85
C ASP A 354 18.36 -23.25 -17.62
N ARG A 355 17.41 -23.91 -16.93
CA ARG A 355 16.14 -24.35 -17.52
C ARG A 355 15.28 -23.18 -18.03
N LEU A 356 15.37 -22.01 -17.38
CA LEU A 356 14.64 -20.82 -17.80
C LEU A 356 15.29 -20.18 -19.04
N ARG A 357 16.63 -20.16 -19.12
CA ARG A 357 17.33 -19.72 -20.35
C ARG A 357 17.00 -20.63 -21.53
N GLU A 358 16.97 -21.95 -21.31
CA GLU A 358 16.53 -22.92 -22.32
C GLU A 358 15.10 -22.61 -22.80
N LEU A 359 14.15 -22.37 -21.87
CA LEU A 359 12.77 -22.04 -22.23
C LEU A 359 12.67 -20.74 -23.05
N VAL A 360 13.43 -19.72 -22.70
CA VAL A 360 13.47 -18.45 -23.46
C VAL A 360 14.00 -18.67 -24.87
N VAL A 361 15.00 -19.54 -25.05
CA VAL A 361 15.52 -19.90 -26.38
C VAL A 361 14.47 -20.70 -27.17
N ASP A 362 13.76 -21.62 -26.54
CA ASP A 362 12.69 -22.39 -27.19
C ASP A 362 11.52 -21.50 -27.63
N LEU A 363 11.13 -20.52 -26.81
CA LEU A 363 10.17 -19.47 -27.20
C LEU A 363 10.66 -18.69 -28.42
N SER A 364 11.93 -18.30 -28.44
CA SER A 364 12.52 -17.58 -29.57
C SER A 364 12.49 -18.39 -30.87
N ARG A 365 12.76 -19.71 -30.79
CA ARG A 365 12.63 -20.63 -31.94
C ARG A 365 11.20 -20.72 -32.46
N ALA A 366 10.20 -20.63 -31.58
CA ALA A 366 8.79 -20.51 -31.92
C ALA A 366 8.38 -19.09 -32.38
N GLY A 367 9.35 -18.16 -32.50
CA GLY A 367 9.10 -16.78 -32.93
C GLY A 367 8.52 -15.87 -31.85
N ILE A 368 8.60 -16.26 -30.57
CA ILE A 368 8.01 -15.55 -29.43
C ILE A 368 9.09 -14.92 -28.55
N THR A 369 8.87 -13.67 -28.16
CA THR A 369 9.57 -13.03 -27.03
C THR A 369 8.53 -12.70 -25.97
N HIS A 370 8.78 -13.04 -24.70
CA HIS A 370 7.82 -12.93 -23.60
C HIS A 370 7.64 -11.48 -23.11
N ASN A 371 8.74 -10.72 -23.02
CA ASN A 371 8.77 -9.30 -22.61
C ASN A 371 8.24 -8.97 -21.20
N ASP A 372 7.93 -9.95 -20.36
CA ASP A 372 7.43 -9.70 -18.99
C ASP A 372 7.84 -10.80 -18.02
N LEU A 373 9.11 -11.20 -18.09
CA LEU A 373 9.71 -12.10 -17.13
C LEU A 373 9.78 -11.41 -15.77
N GLN A 374 9.02 -11.93 -14.81
CA GLN A 374 8.99 -11.51 -13.41
C GLN A 374 8.75 -12.73 -12.52
N PRO A 375 9.09 -12.70 -11.22
CA PRO A 375 8.97 -13.88 -10.35
C PRO A 375 7.58 -14.48 -10.26
N ALA A 376 6.53 -13.69 -10.50
CA ALA A 376 5.14 -14.15 -10.53
C ALA A 376 4.77 -14.91 -11.82
N ASN A 377 5.50 -14.67 -12.91
CA ASN A 377 5.26 -15.27 -14.24
C ASN A 377 6.14 -16.49 -14.51
N VAL A 378 7.04 -16.82 -13.58
CA VAL A 378 7.88 -18.04 -13.63
C VAL A 378 7.34 -19.03 -12.60
N LEU A 379 6.94 -20.22 -13.06
CA LEU A 379 6.54 -21.32 -12.18
C LEU A 379 7.70 -22.31 -12.03
N VAL A 380 7.98 -22.72 -10.80
CA VAL A 380 8.84 -23.86 -10.48
C VAL A 380 7.93 -25.07 -10.32
N THR A 381 8.15 -26.06 -11.18
CA THR A 381 7.33 -27.27 -11.31
C THR A 381 8.17 -28.52 -11.03
N ASP A 382 7.53 -29.68 -10.88
CA ASP A 382 8.24 -30.95 -10.72
C ASP A 382 9.09 -31.29 -11.97
N ALA A 383 8.62 -30.89 -13.15
CA ALA A 383 9.32 -31.07 -14.43
C ALA A 383 10.41 -30.01 -14.67
N GLY A 384 10.39 -28.88 -13.94
CA GLY A 384 11.42 -27.85 -13.99
C GLY A 384 10.86 -26.44 -13.89
N VAL A 385 10.78 -25.73 -15.01
CA VAL A 385 10.25 -24.37 -15.05
C VAL A 385 9.23 -24.22 -16.16
N ALA A 386 8.24 -23.39 -15.91
CA ALA A 386 7.24 -22.99 -16.87
C ALA A 386 7.03 -21.47 -16.82
N LEU A 387 6.54 -20.91 -17.93
CA LEU A 387 6.19 -19.49 -18.04
C LEU A 387 4.69 -19.34 -18.21
N VAL A 388 4.14 -18.30 -17.59
CA VAL A 388 2.72 -17.93 -17.69
C VAL A 388 2.60 -16.43 -17.96
N ASP A 389 1.41 -16.01 -18.39
CA ASP A 389 1.09 -14.62 -18.73
C ASP A 389 1.81 -14.08 -19.99
N PHE A 390 1.25 -14.41 -21.16
CA PHE A 390 1.78 -14.03 -22.47
C PHE A 390 1.15 -12.73 -23.00
N GLU A 391 0.48 -11.95 -22.15
CA GLU A 391 -0.16 -10.70 -22.56
C GLU A 391 0.84 -9.69 -23.16
N ALA A 392 2.05 -9.64 -22.60
CA ALA A 392 3.14 -8.80 -23.08
C ALA A 392 3.95 -9.43 -24.23
N ALA A 393 3.68 -10.68 -24.61
CA ALA A 393 4.48 -11.37 -25.60
C ALA A 393 4.31 -10.77 -27.00
N SER A 394 5.34 -10.95 -27.83
CA SER A 394 5.38 -10.47 -29.21
C SER A 394 5.79 -11.60 -30.17
N ARG A 395 5.22 -11.55 -31.38
CA ARG A 395 5.43 -12.53 -32.46
C ARG A 395 6.45 -11.97 -33.46
N GLY A 396 7.74 -12.17 -33.17
CA GLY A 396 8.87 -11.75 -34.00
C GLY A 396 9.20 -10.25 -33.96
N GLY A 397 10.49 -9.93 -34.00
CA GLY A 397 11.01 -8.56 -34.07
C GLY A 397 11.03 -7.81 -32.73
N PRO A 398 11.66 -6.62 -32.67
CA PRO A 398 11.61 -5.76 -31.49
C PRO A 398 10.17 -5.34 -31.20
N SER A 399 9.73 -5.49 -29.94
CA SER A 399 8.45 -4.93 -29.50
C SER A 399 8.66 -3.63 -28.74
N GLY A 400 7.67 -2.73 -28.80
CA GLY A 400 7.63 -1.50 -28.01
C GLY A 400 7.55 -1.76 -26.50
N VAL A 401 7.19 -0.73 -25.73
CA VAL A 401 7.38 -0.74 -24.27
C VAL A 401 6.58 -1.83 -23.56
N ARG A 402 7.28 -2.86 -23.04
CA ARG A 402 6.69 -4.01 -22.34
C ARG A 402 7.67 -4.61 -21.34
N GLY A 403 7.31 -4.73 -20.06
CA GLY A 403 8.09 -5.47 -19.06
C GLY A 403 8.31 -4.74 -17.75
N VAL A 404 8.70 -5.49 -16.72
CA VAL A 404 8.87 -4.93 -15.36
C VAL A 404 10.20 -4.16 -15.25
N PRO A 405 10.20 -2.86 -14.86
CA PRO A 405 11.39 -2.01 -14.88
C PRO A 405 12.61 -2.55 -14.12
N TRP A 406 12.41 -3.23 -12.98
CA TRP A 406 13.54 -3.77 -12.21
C TRP A 406 14.18 -5.01 -12.85
N VAL A 407 13.42 -5.72 -13.70
CA VAL A 407 13.92 -6.87 -14.47
C VAL A 407 14.53 -6.43 -15.80
N TYR A 408 13.93 -5.47 -16.51
CA TYR A 408 14.43 -5.12 -17.84
C TYR A 408 15.18 -3.79 -17.91
N GLY A 409 15.16 -2.99 -16.85
CA GLY A 409 15.69 -1.63 -16.83
C GLY A 409 14.80 -0.64 -17.58
N THR A 410 15.41 0.41 -18.13
CA THR A 410 14.75 1.50 -18.86
C THR A 410 14.63 1.24 -20.37
N ARG A 411 14.81 -0.02 -20.81
CA ARG A 411 14.76 -0.39 -22.24
C ARG A 411 13.36 -0.10 -22.81
N ARG A 412 13.31 0.43 -24.03
CA ARG A 412 12.05 0.68 -24.78
C ARG A 412 11.79 -0.34 -25.88
N GLU A 413 12.83 -1.06 -26.28
CA GLU A 413 12.78 -2.14 -27.25
C GLU A 413 13.20 -3.44 -26.58
N TYR A 414 12.38 -4.47 -26.79
CA TYR A 414 12.56 -5.78 -26.18
C TYR A 414 12.77 -6.84 -27.24
N SER A 415 13.56 -7.85 -26.90
CA SER A 415 13.99 -8.92 -27.80
C SER A 415 14.30 -10.17 -26.99
N THR A 416 14.54 -11.29 -27.66
CA THR A 416 15.04 -12.51 -27.01
C THR A 416 16.28 -12.23 -26.15
N GLY A 417 17.19 -11.36 -26.58
CA GLY A 417 18.36 -10.97 -25.77
C GLY A 417 17.97 -10.28 -24.46
N SER A 418 16.92 -9.45 -24.47
CA SER A 418 16.38 -8.84 -23.26
C SER A 418 15.75 -9.86 -22.31
N ASP A 419 15.06 -10.87 -22.82
CA ASP A 419 14.52 -11.96 -21.98
C ASP A 419 15.63 -12.81 -21.36
N VAL A 420 16.72 -13.08 -22.08
CA VAL A 420 17.89 -13.76 -21.51
C VAL A 420 18.54 -12.93 -20.40
N ASP A 421 18.71 -11.61 -20.61
CA ASP A 421 19.23 -10.69 -19.58
C ASP A 421 18.31 -10.63 -18.34
N ALA A 422 17.00 -10.74 -18.55
CA ALA A 422 16.01 -10.75 -17.49
C ALA A 422 16.14 -12.00 -16.59
N VAL A 423 16.49 -13.16 -17.16
CA VAL A 423 16.76 -14.37 -16.37
C VAL A 423 17.87 -14.13 -15.33
N ASP A 424 18.94 -13.44 -15.70
CA ASP A 424 20.04 -13.15 -14.76
C ASP A 424 19.59 -12.29 -13.57
N ARG A 425 18.68 -11.33 -13.80
CA ARG A 425 18.12 -10.51 -12.71
C ARG A 425 17.11 -11.28 -11.86
N LEU A 426 16.37 -12.22 -12.44
CA LEU A 426 15.53 -13.15 -11.68
C LEU A 426 16.36 -14.06 -10.78
N MET A 427 17.53 -14.50 -11.26
CA MET A 427 18.45 -15.28 -10.43
C MET A 427 19.08 -14.41 -9.33
N ALA A 428 19.43 -13.16 -9.64
CA ALA A 428 19.86 -12.21 -8.61
C ALA A 428 18.77 -12.00 -7.53
N TYR A 429 17.49 -11.94 -7.94
CA TYR A 429 16.35 -11.86 -7.01
C TYR A 429 16.27 -13.08 -6.07
N ALA A 430 16.54 -14.29 -6.57
CA ALA A 430 16.50 -15.50 -5.75
C ALA A 430 17.53 -15.46 -4.60
N TYR A 431 18.71 -14.88 -4.82
CA TYR A 431 19.73 -14.70 -3.78
C TYR A 431 19.51 -13.45 -2.93
N TRP A 432 19.06 -12.35 -3.54
CA TRP A 432 18.96 -11.05 -2.90
C TRP A 432 17.70 -10.29 -3.39
N PRO A 433 16.55 -10.54 -2.74
CA PRO A 433 15.27 -9.93 -3.11
C PRO A 433 15.24 -8.40 -3.22
N PRO A 434 16.06 -7.61 -2.47
CA PRO A 434 16.08 -6.15 -2.64
C PRO A 434 16.41 -5.64 -4.06
N VAL A 435 16.88 -6.51 -4.98
CA VAL A 435 17.05 -6.16 -6.41
C VAL A 435 15.77 -5.65 -7.08
N VAL A 436 14.59 -5.86 -6.50
CA VAL A 436 13.31 -5.30 -6.99
C VAL A 436 13.31 -3.78 -7.14
N SER A 437 14.22 -3.08 -6.45
CA SER A 437 14.39 -1.62 -6.55
C SER A 437 15.59 -1.20 -7.42
N ALA A 438 16.20 -2.13 -8.15
CA ALA A 438 17.34 -1.86 -9.04
C ALA A 438 17.03 -0.86 -10.17
N HIS A 439 15.77 -0.67 -10.53
CA HIS A 439 15.37 0.35 -11.50
C HIS A 439 15.54 1.79 -10.98
N LEU A 440 15.63 1.98 -9.66
CA LEU A 440 15.88 3.27 -9.01
C LEU A 440 17.35 3.50 -8.70
N ASP A 441 18.19 2.45 -8.80
CA ASP A 441 19.60 2.52 -8.41
C ASP A 441 20.50 1.92 -9.50
N PRO A 442 21.25 2.73 -10.25
CA PRO A 442 22.19 2.23 -11.25
C PRO A 442 23.31 1.37 -10.64
N ASP A 443 23.64 1.54 -9.36
CA ASP A 443 24.76 0.88 -8.68
C ASP A 443 24.38 -0.40 -7.92
N TRP A 444 23.16 -0.91 -8.11
CA TRP A 444 22.60 -2.04 -7.35
C TRP A 444 23.48 -3.30 -7.38
N ARG A 445 24.28 -3.50 -8.43
CA ARG A 445 25.18 -4.66 -8.58
C ARG A 445 26.25 -4.73 -7.48
N SER A 446 26.80 -3.59 -7.06
CA SER A 446 27.78 -3.54 -5.98
C SER A 446 27.19 -4.01 -4.64
N ARG A 447 25.94 -3.61 -4.38
CA ARG A 447 25.16 -3.99 -3.19
C ARG A 447 24.73 -5.46 -3.23
N PHE A 448 24.35 -5.94 -4.40
CA PHE A 448 24.08 -7.36 -4.63
C PHE A 448 25.27 -8.23 -4.21
N THR A 449 26.48 -7.92 -4.67
CA THR A 449 27.69 -8.68 -4.30
C THR A 449 27.89 -8.76 -2.79
N ALA A 450 27.78 -7.62 -2.08
CA ALA A 450 27.92 -7.58 -0.62
C ALA A 450 26.80 -8.36 0.10
N GLY A 451 25.57 -8.26 -0.40
CA GLY A 451 24.41 -8.98 0.12
C GLY A 451 24.54 -10.50 -0.04
N VAL A 452 24.96 -10.97 -1.22
CA VAL A 452 25.16 -12.40 -1.49
C VAL A 452 26.31 -12.95 -0.66
N GLN A 453 27.46 -12.27 -0.59
CA GLN A 453 28.59 -12.73 0.22
C GLN A 453 28.22 -12.95 1.69
N ARG A 454 27.29 -12.14 2.23
CA ARG A 454 26.82 -12.24 3.62
C ARG A 454 25.98 -13.48 3.93
N TYR A 455 25.27 -14.04 2.95
CA TYR A 455 24.34 -15.17 3.13
C TYR A 455 24.74 -16.44 2.37
N PHE A 456 25.60 -16.32 1.34
CA PHE A 456 25.99 -17.40 0.45
C PHE A 456 27.50 -17.38 0.19
N SER A 457 28.30 -17.07 1.22
CA SER A 457 29.76 -17.06 1.13
C SER A 457 30.28 -18.36 0.50
N GLY A 458 31.05 -18.27 -0.58
CA GLY A 458 31.57 -19.42 -1.33
C GLY A 458 30.57 -20.15 -2.24
N HIS A 459 29.30 -19.75 -2.23
CA HIS A 459 28.20 -20.39 -2.97
C HIS A 459 27.42 -19.40 -3.85
N ALA A 460 28.00 -18.23 -4.13
CA ALA A 460 27.42 -17.20 -4.99
C ALA A 460 27.30 -17.69 -6.45
N PRO A 461 26.36 -17.13 -7.25
CA PRO A 461 26.24 -17.49 -8.66
C PRO A 461 27.53 -17.21 -9.44
N THR A 462 27.93 -18.15 -10.29
CA THR A 462 29.10 -18.07 -11.17
C THR A 462 28.85 -17.31 -12.48
N SER A 463 27.62 -16.82 -12.73
CA SER A 463 27.17 -16.35 -14.05
C SER A 463 27.29 -14.84 -14.32
N HIS A 464 27.04 -14.48 -15.59
CA HIS A 464 27.13 -13.17 -16.26
C HIS A 464 26.50 -11.95 -15.57
N ALA A 465 25.73 -12.11 -14.48
CA ALA A 465 25.17 -11.02 -13.68
C ALA A 465 26.26 -10.04 -13.14
N THR A 466 27.51 -10.52 -13.03
CA THR A 466 28.71 -9.76 -12.65
C THR A 466 29.45 -9.11 -13.83
N THR A 467 29.15 -9.48 -15.09
CA THR A 467 29.99 -9.17 -16.28
C THR A 467 29.53 -7.97 -17.12
N GLY A 468 28.40 -7.34 -16.79
CA GLY A 468 28.03 -6.04 -17.37
C GLY A 468 28.87 -4.94 -16.74
N GLY A 469 29.88 -4.46 -17.47
CA GLY A 469 30.91 -3.53 -17.01
C GLY A 469 30.37 -2.41 -16.12
N HIS A 470 30.71 -2.52 -14.84
CA HIS A 470 31.10 -1.50 -13.85
C HIS A 470 31.16 -2.28 -12.52
N ALA A 471 32.17 -3.15 -12.39
CA ALA A 471 32.58 -3.66 -11.09
C ALA A 471 33.28 -2.52 -10.35
N GLY A 472 32.51 -1.50 -9.95
CA GLY A 472 32.99 -0.51 -9.00
C GLY A 472 33.38 -1.21 -7.70
N SER A 473 34.37 -0.69 -6.99
CA SER A 473 34.65 -1.15 -5.63
C SER A 473 33.35 -1.15 -4.82
N PRO A 474 33.13 -2.14 -3.92
CA PRO A 474 31.92 -2.19 -3.12
C PRO A 474 31.73 -0.85 -2.42
N ALA A 475 30.64 -0.15 -2.75
CA ALA A 475 30.33 1.12 -2.12
C ALA A 475 30.23 0.89 -0.62
N THR A 476 30.91 1.73 0.16
CA THR A 476 30.82 1.65 1.63
C THR A 476 29.35 1.84 2.01
N PRO A 477 28.73 0.92 2.77
CA PRO A 477 27.33 1.06 3.12
C PRO A 477 27.11 2.38 3.89
N PRO A 478 26.01 3.12 3.64
CA PRO A 478 25.82 4.44 4.22
C PRO A 478 25.79 4.38 5.75
N ALA A 479 26.39 5.37 6.39
CA ALA A 479 26.31 5.54 7.83
C ALA A 479 24.93 6.07 8.24
N ALA A 480 24.62 6.01 9.54
CA ALA A 480 23.36 6.54 10.07
C ALA A 480 23.17 8.04 9.76
N ALA A 481 24.24 8.84 9.88
CA ALA A 481 24.22 10.26 9.57
C ALA A 481 23.88 10.55 8.09
N ASP A 482 24.37 9.73 7.16
CA ASP A 482 24.07 9.88 5.72
C ASP A 482 22.57 9.68 5.45
N ILE A 483 21.95 8.73 6.15
CA ILE A 483 20.51 8.44 6.06
C ILE A 483 19.70 9.62 6.61
N TYR A 484 20.09 10.19 7.75
CA TYR A 484 19.41 11.35 8.34
C TYR A 484 19.48 12.58 7.43
N ARG A 485 20.67 12.90 6.92
CA ARG A 485 20.89 14.02 5.99
C ARG A 485 20.10 13.84 4.70
N ALA A 486 20.11 12.64 4.13
CA ALA A 486 19.34 12.35 2.93
C ALA A 486 17.84 12.55 3.13
N TYR A 487 17.30 12.05 4.26
CA TYR A 487 15.90 12.27 4.60
C TYR A 487 15.58 13.76 4.83
N ALA A 488 16.44 14.48 5.55
CA ALA A 488 16.27 15.92 5.78
C ALA A 488 16.24 16.74 4.48
N ARG A 489 17.16 16.48 3.53
CA ARG A 489 17.16 17.10 2.21
C ARG A 489 15.87 16.83 1.44
N ALA A 490 15.43 15.58 1.43
CA ALA A 490 14.22 15.19 0.72
C ALA A 490 12.96 15.81 1.35
N CYS A 491 12.89 15.89 2.68
CA CYS A 491 11.82 16.59 3.38
C CYS A 491 11.79 18.09 3.02
N ARG A 492 12.94 18.77 2.98
CA ARG A 492 13.01 20.17 2.53
C ARG A 492 12.53 20.31 1.10
N HIS A 493 13.01 19.43 0.21
CA HIS A 493 12.57 19.41 -1.18
C HIS A 493 11.05 19.24 -1.28
N TYR A 494 10.46 18.31 -0.52
CA TYR A 494 9.01 18.14 -0.46
C TYR A 494 8.28 19.40 0.00
N LEU A 495 8.77 20.07 1.05
CA LEU A 495 8.13 21.29 1.57
C LEU A 495 8.16 22.45 0.56
N ASP A 496 9.09 22.42 -0.39
CA ASP A 496 9.22 23.44 -1.44
C ASP A 496 8.49 23.05 -2.74
N THR A 497 8.45 21.76 -3.11
CA THR A 497 7.95 21.29 -4.42
C THR A 497 6.70 20.41 -4.37
N GLY A 498 6.45 19.73 -3.25
CA GLY A 498 5.40 18.72 -3.09
C GLY A 498 5.78 17.32 -3.57
N VAL A 499 7.04 17.08 -3.95
CA VAL A 499 7.54 15.76 -4.38
C VAL A 499 8.10 14.99 -3.17
N GLY A 500 7.58 13.79 -2.92
CA GLY A 500 7.99 12.90 -1.83
C GLY A 500 6.84 12.23 -1.06
N LEU A 501 5.61 12.76 -1.16
CA LEU A 501 4.38 12.18 -0.58
C LEU A 501 3.23 12.24 -1.59
N PRO A 502 2.25 11.32 -1.53
CA PRO A 502 1.16 11.24 -2.52
C PRO A 502 0.05 12.29 -2.32
N HIS A 503 -0.04 12.91 -1.14
CA HIS A 503 -1.14 13.81 -0.82
C HIS A 503 -0.82 15.26 -1.20
N PRO A 504 -1.78 15.98 -1.82
CA PRO A 504 -1.53 17.33 -2.28
C PRO A 504 -1.22 18.24 -1.10
N LEU A 505 -0.19 19.06 -1.27
CA LEU A 505 0.12 20.17 -0.37
C LEU A 505 -1.06 21.12 -0.24
N ARG A 506 -1.94 21.26 -1.24
CA ARG A 506 -2.81 22.44 -1.34
C ARG A 506 -4.29 22.13 -1.09
N SER A 507 -4.85 22.93 -0.22
CA SER A 507 -6.28 23.09 -0.01
C SER A 507 -6.97 23.52 -1.33
N PRO A 508 -8.28 23.28 -1.52
CA PRO A 508 -9.08 23.86 -2.61
C PRO A 508 -8.93 25.38 -2.83
N ARG A 509 -8.38 26.10 -1.85
CA ARG A 509 -8.09 27.56 -1.90
C ARG A 509 -6.61 27.89 -2.15
N GLY A 510 -5.75 26.89 -2.39
CA GLY A 510 -4.34 27.08 -2.79
C GLY A 510 -3.29 27.07 -1.67
N ASN A 511 -3.69 27.14 -0.39
CA ASN A 511 -2.78 27.14 0.79
C ASN A 511 -2.38 25.72 1.23
N LEU A 512 -1.24 25.60 1.90
CA LEU A 512 -0.73 24.33 2.44
C LEU A 512 -1.69 23.73 3.50
N ASP A 513 -2.20 22.51 3.31
CA ASP A 513 -2.90 21.76 4.37
C ASP A 513 -1.85 21.04 5.22
N ASN A 514 -1.54 21.61 6.39
CA ASN A 514 -0.49 21.13 7.28
C ASN A 514 -0.89 19.90 8.13
N ARG A 515 -2.17 19.49 8.13
CA ARG A 515 -2.66 18.33 8.88
C ARG A 515 -2.05 16.99 8.42
N PRO A 516 -2.10 16.62 7.12
CA PRO A 516 -1.47 15.38 6.66
C PRO A 516 0.06 15.42 6.77
N VAL A 517 0.69 16.59 6.62
CA VAL A 517 2.14 16.76 6.77
C VAL A 517 2.59 16.49 8.21
N ALA A 518 1.74 16.83 9.18
CA ALA A 518 2.01 16.63 10.61
C ALA A 518 1.85 15.18 11.09
N SER A 519 1.44 14.25 10.23
CA SER A 519 1.31 12.83 10.57
C SER A 519 2.68 12.13 10.60
N LEU A 520 2.85 11.14 11.48
CA LEU A 520 3.97 10.20 11.40
C LEU A 520 3.76 9.23 10.24
N GLY A 521 2.57 8.63 10.14
CA GLY A 521 2.29 7.54 9.23
C GLY A 521 2.27 7.95 7.76
N SER A 522 1.69 9.11 7.44
CA SER A 522 1.53 9.60 6.06
C SER A 522 2.27 10.90 5.77
N GLY A 523 2.88 11.52 6.78
CA GLY A 523 3.50 12.84 6.72
C GLY A 523 5.01 12.82 7.00
N LEU A 524 5.51 13.97 7.44
CA LEU A 524 6.94 14.23 7.66
C LEU A 524 7.32 14.33 9.15
N LEU A 525 6.42 13.95 10.08
CA LEU A 525 6.67 14.10 11.52
C LEU A 525 7.93 13.36 11.98
N SER A 526 8.32 12.29 11.28
CA SER A 526 9.57 11.56 11.50
C SER A 526 10.80 12.47 11.60
N LEU A 527 10.81 13.59 10.87
CA LEU A 527 11.91 14.57 10.86
C LEU A 527 12.16 15.18 12.25
N LEU A 528 11.10 15.39 13.05
CA LEU A 528 11.21 15.94 14.40
C LEU A 528 11.75 14.92 15.43
N PHE A 529 11.87 13.65 15.06
CA PHE A 529 12.47 12.61 15.92
C PHE A 529 13.95 12.35 15.63
N LEU A 530 14.53 13.04 14.66
CA LEU A 530 15.96 12.92 14.31
C LEU A 530 16.86 13.75 15.25
N PRO A 531 18.14 13.36 15.42
CA PRO A 531 19.08 14.11 16.24
C PRO A 531 19.35 15.51 15.66
N ARG A 532 19.61 16.49 16.54
CA ARG A 532 19.69 17.94 16.22
C ARG A 532 21.11 18.47 16.10
N ASP A 533 22.11 17.61 16.30
CA ASP A 533 23.53 17.95 16.24
C ASP A 533 24.01 18.24 14.81
N ASP A 534 23.26 17.79 13.80
CA ASP A 534 23.52 18.04 12.40
C ASP A 534 22.78 19.27 11.86
N ASP A 535 23.51 20.22 11.26
CA ASP A 535 22.96 21.48 10.75
C ASP A 535 21.93 21.30 9.63
N GLU A 536 22.11 20.29 8.78
CA GLU A 536 21.21 20.02 7.67
C GLU A 536 19.88 19.46 8.16
N VAL A 537 19.94 18.55 9.14
CA VAL A 537 18.76 18.02 9.82
C VAL A 537 18.04 19.14 10.57
N ARG A 538 18.76 19.95 11.33
CA ARG A 538 18.22 21.09 12.08
C ARG A 538 17.49 22.08 11.18
N SER A 539 18.08 22.46 10.05
CA SER A 539 17.46 23.39 9.09
C SER A 539 16.17 22.82 8.49
N ALA A 540 16.11 21.51 8.23
CA ALA A 540 14.89 20.86 7.76
C ALA A 540 13.80 20.83 8.85
N GLN A 541 14.18 20.57 10.11
CA GLN A 541 13.26 20.59 11.25
C GLN A 541 12.65 21.97 11.45
N GLU A 542 13.45 23.03 11.41
CA GLU A 542 12.99 24.43 11.51
C GLU A 542 11.96 24.74 10.42
N ARG A 543 12.25 24.35 9.17
CA ARG A 543 11.32 24.54 8.05
C ARG A 543 9.98 23.81 8.25
N LEU A 544 10.00 22.60 8.81
CA LEU A 544 8.77 21.87 9.14
C LEU A 544 8.01 22.54 10.29
N ILE A 545 8.72 23.04 11.30
CA ILE A 545 8.11 23.79 12.42
C ILE A 545 7.43 25.06 11.92
N ASP A 546 8.04 25.81 10.99
CA ASP A 546 7.43 27.00 10.37
C ASP A 546 6.09 26.69 9.70
N VAL A 547 5.98 25.51 9.05
CA VAL A 547 4.75 25.04 8.40
C VAL A 547 3.65 24.66 9.41
N LEU A 548 4.06 24.25 10.62
CA LEU A 548 3.17 23.80 11.69
C LEU A 548 2.81 24.92 12.67
N ALA A 549 3.50 26.06 12.59
CA ALA A 549 3.26 27.24 13.41
C ALA A 549 1.82 27.77 13.21
N GLY A 550 1.21 28.27 14.29
CA GLY A 550 -0.16 28.81 14.25
C GLY A 550 -1.27 27.76 14.34
N GLY A 551 -0.94 26.48 14.54
CA GLY A 551 -1.91 25.40 14.70
C GLY A 551 -2.37 24.77 13.39
N PRO A 552 -3.43 23.95 13.42
CA PRO A 552 -3.93 23.32 12.22
C PRO A 552 -4.54 24.35 11.27
N SER A 553 -4.13 24.28 9.99
CA SER A 553 -4.63 25.15 8.91
C SER A 553 -6.14 25.07 8.67
N ARG A 554 -6.81 24.06 9.22
CA ARG A 554 -8.25 23.77 9.16
C ARG A 554 -8.69 23.05 10.43
N PRO A 555 -9.98 23.06 10.78
CA PRO A 555 -10.50 22.18 11.81
C PRO A 555 -10.07 20.72 11.59
N LEU A 556 -9.65 20.07 12.68
CA LEU A 556 -9.32 18.65 12.65
C LEU A 556 -10.57 17.83 12.36
N ARG A 557 -10.39 16.72 11.65
CA ARG A 557 -11.40 15.68 11.44
C ARG A 557 -11.19 14.56 12.46
N VAL A 558 -12.16 13.67 12.61
CA VAL A 558 -12.00 12.46 13.44
C VAL A 558 -10.79 11.64 12.98
N SER A 559 -10.59 11.50 11.66
CA SER A 559 -9.42 10.81 11.09
C SER A 559 -8.06 11.45 11.44
N ASP A 560 -8.05 12.74 11.81
CA ASP A 560 -6.82 13.45 12.16
C ASP A 560 -6.39 13.15 13.62
N LEU A 561 -7.24 12.50 14.43
CA LEU A 561 -6.96 12.21 15.85
C LEU A 561 -6.04 11.01 16.09
N GLY A 562 -5.67 10.26 15.05
CA GLY A 562 -4.82 9.08 15.20
C GLY A 562 -3.43 9.38 15.76
N LEU A 563 -2.84 8.42 16.50
CA LEU A 563 -1.47 8.50 17.01
C LEU A 563 -0.43 8.54 15.88
N ILE A 564 -0.52 7.56 14.98
CA ILE A 564 0.38 7.41 13.83
C ILE A 564 -0.32 7.90 12.57
N GLY A 565 -1.60 7.53 12.38
CA GLY A 565 -2.38 7.91 11.21
C GLY A 565 -2.80 9.38 11.18
N GLY A 566 -2.75 10.06 12.33
CA GLY A 566 -3.13 11.46 12.51
C GLY A 566 -2.04 12.29 13.17
N VAL A 567 -2.44 13.32 13.91
CA VAL A 567 -1.55 14.31 14.52
C VAL A 567 -1.25 14.03 16.00
N GLY A 568 -1.63 12.87 16.54
CA GLY A 568 -1.54 12.57 17.98
C GLY A 568 -0.12 12.64 18.57
N LEU A 569 0.92 12.30 17.79
CA LEU A 569 2.32 12.42 18.23
C LEU A 569 2.89 13.83 18.13
N LEU A 570 2.23 14.76 17.41
CA LEU A 570 2.77 16.07 17.10
C LEU A 570 3.00 16.93 18.35
N PRO A 571 2.07 17.06 19.31
CA PRO A 571 2.30 17.92 20.48
C PRO A 571 3.51 17.50 21.30
N ALA A 572 3.73 16.19 21.47
CA ALA A 572 4.90 15.67 22.18
C ALA A 572 6.21 15.98 21.42
N ALA A 573 6.21 15.84 20.09
CA ALA A 573 7.36 16.18 19.26
C ALA A 573 7.71 17.68 19.34
N LEU A 574 6.72 18.57 19.22
CA LEU A 574 6.91 20.02 19.30
C LEU A 574 7.47 20.45 20.67
N ARG A 575 6.95 19.90 21.78
CA ARG A 575 7.47 20.20 23.13
C ARG A 575 8.93 19.81 23.29
N ARG A 576 9.35 18.65 22.74
CA ARG A 576 10.76 18.21 22.73
C ARG A 576 11.66 19.19 21.97
N HIS A 577 11.11 19.90 20.98
CA HIS A 577 11.83 20.94 20.23
C HIS A 577 11.85 22.31 20.92
N GLY A 578 11.05 22.50 21.98
CA GLY A 578 10.88 23.78 22.68
C GLY A 578 9.69 24.61 22.21
N GLU A 579 8.92 24.11 21.22
CA GLU A 579 7.80 24.79 20.56
C GLU A 579 6.50 24.70 21.37
N ARG A 580 6.52 25.25 22.59
CA ARG A 580 5.43 25.10 23.56
C ARG A 580 4.11 25.73 23.12
N ASP A 581 4.15 26.91 22.51
CA ASP A 581 2.94 27.64 22.09
C ASP A 581 2.26 26.94 20.92
N THR A 582 3.05 26.53 19.91
CA THR A 582 2.55 25.75 18.78
C THR A 582 2.00 24.41 19.27
N ALA A 583 2.69 23.71 20.19
CA ALA A 583 2.18 22.47 20.78
C ALA A 583 0.83 22.68 21.48
N ALA A 584 0.66 23.77 22.23
CA ALA A 584 -0.60 24.10 22.91
C ALA A 584 -1.74 24.33 21.91
N GLN A 585 -1.51 25.08 20.83
CA GLN A 585 -2.51 25.33 19.78
C GLN A 585 -3.01 24.03 19.13
N TRP A 586 -2.10 23.10 18.82
CA TRP A 586 -2.46 21.79 18.29
C TRP A 586 -3.17 20.92 19.34
N SER A 587 -2.74 20.95 20.61
CA SER A 587 -3.40 20.22 21.69
C SER A 587 -4.84 20.71 21.93
N GLU A 588 -5.09 22.02 21.93
CA GLU A 588 -6.44 22.55 22.10
C GLU A 588 -7.35 22.13 20.93
N ALA A 589 -6.89 22.29 19.69
CA ALA A 589 -7.67 21.87 18.52
C ALA A 589 -7.96 20.35 18.51
N TYR A 590 -7.01 19.55 19.00
CA TYR A 590 -7.15 18.10 19.17
C TYR A 590 -8.22 17.75 20.21
N LEU A 591 -8.19 18.41 21.37
CA LEU A 591 -9.19 18.21 22.43
C LEU A 591 -10.58 18.68 21.99
N ASP A 592 -10.69 19.83 21.32
CA ASP A 592 -11.97 20.34 20.80
C ASP A 592 -12.63 19.34 19.83
N ARG A 593 -11.86 18.79 18.90
CA ARG A 593 -12.38 17.77 17.96
C ARG A 593 -12.74 16.48 18.69
N LEU A 594 -11.95 16.04 19.66
CA LEU A 594 -12.21 14.80 20.40
C LEU A 594 -13.44 14.93 21.31
N GLU A 595 -13.67 16.09 21.93
CA GLU A 595 -14.88 16.35 22.73
C GLU A 595 -16.14 16.40 21.88
N ALA A 596 -16.05 16.85 20.63
CA ALA A 596 -17.13 16.82 19.64
C ALA A 596 -17.30 15.45 18.94
N THR A 597 -16.62 14.40 19.40
CA THR A 597 -16.64 13.06 18.77
C THR A 597 -17.29 12.05 19.70
N GLU A 598 -18.16 11.20 19.14
CA GLU A 598 -18.72 10.05 19.87
C GLU A 598 -17.64 8.98 20.08
N VAL A 599 -17.04 8.98 21.27
CA VAL A 599 -15.94 8.07 21.65
C VAL A 599 -16.31 6.59 21.48
N ASP A 600 -17.56 6.25 21.74
CA ASP A 600 -18.05 4.86 21.66
C ASP A 600 -18.05 4.33 20.22
N ALA A 601 -18.19 5.22 19.22
CA ALA A 601 -18.16 4.87 17.81
C ALA A 601 -16.74 4.67 17.25
N LEU A 602 -15.69 5.04 18.00
CA LEU A 602 -14.29 4.87 17.59
C LEU A 602 -13.82 3.44 17.85
N SER A 603 -12.87 2.95 17.04
CA SER A 603 -12.25 1.63 17.24
C SER A 603 -11.25 1.64 18.41
N SER A 604 -10.86 0.45 18.89
CA SER A 604 -9.85 0.30 19.95
C SER A 604 -8.41 0.40 19.45
N ARG A 605 -8.19 0.78 18.18
CA ARG A 605 -6.88 0.72 17.52
C ARG A 605 -5.85 1.68 18.11
N LEU A 606 -4.56 1.34 17.97
CA LEU A 606 -3.44 2.19 18.39
C LEU A 606 -3.08 3.27 17.35
N ASP A 607 -3.24 3.00 16.06
CA ASP A 607 -2.85 3.95 15.00
C ASP A 607 -3.86 5.09 14.83
N THR A 608 -5.16 4.80 14.90
CA THR A 608 -6.26 5.76 14.64
C THR A 608 -7.31 5.84 15.75
N GLY A 609 -7.43 4.83 16.61
CA GLY A 609 -8.53 4.67 17.55
C GLY A 609 -8.21 5.10 19.00
N LEU A 610 -9.03 4.62 19.93
CA LEU A 610 -8.98 4.98 21.35
C LEU A 610 -7.62 4.72 22.01
N SER A 611 -6.96 3.59 21.71
CA SER A 611 -5.65 3.29 22.28
C SER A 611 -4.60 4.30 21.82
N GLY A 612 -4.69 4.73 20.56
CA GLY A 612 -3.86 5.79 20.00
C GLY A 612 -4.13 7.14 20.65
N ILE A 613 -5.41 7.50 20.79
CA ILE A 613 -5.84 8.76 21.40
C ILE A 613 -5.36 8.86 22.86
N LEU A 614 -5.56 7.80 23.65
CA LEU A 614 -5.11 7.75 25.05
C LEU A 614 -3.59 7.90 25.13
N THR A 615 -2.87 7.16 24.28
CA THR A 615 -1.41 7.25 24.19
C THR A 615 -0.98 8.68 23.82
N ALA A 616 -1.60 9.30 22.82
CA ALA A 616 -1.29 10.66 22.37
C ALA A 616 -1.45 11.69 23.51
N ILE A 617 -2.54 11.62 24.28
CA ILE A 617 -2.76 12.51 25.42
C ILE A 617 -1.68 12.32 26.49
N LEU A 618 -1.37 11.07 26.85
CA LEU A 618 -0.38 10.76 27.87
C LEU A 618 1.03 11.18 27.45
N LEU A 619 1.41 10.95 26.19
CA LEU A 619 2.69 11.42 25.63
C LEU A 619 2.77 12.94 25.61
N GLY A 620 1.72 13.60 25.12
CA GLY A 620 1.64 15.06 25.03
C GLY A 620 1.66 15.75 26.39
N THR A 621 1.34 15.04 27.47
CA THR A 621 1.32 15.54 28.86
C THR A 621 2.43 14.95 29.74
N GLU A 622 3.41 14.26 29.14
CA GLU A 622 4.53 13.63 29.86
C GLU A 622 4.06 12.66 30.98
N GLY A 623 2.91 12.02 30.77
CA GLY A 623 2.26 11.11 31.71
C GLY A 623 1.53 11.78 32.87
N ARG A 624 1.38 13.11 32.85
CA ARG A 624 0.73 13.90 33.91
C ARG A 624 -0.36 14.80 33.33
N PRO A 625 -1.46 14.23 32.80
CA PRO A 625 -2.55 15.03 32.26
C PRO A 625 -3.25 15.84 33.37
N SER A 626 -3.78 17.01 33.02
CA SER A 626 -4.53 17.89 33.93
C SER A 626 -5.72 18.55 33.23
N GLY A 627 -6.72 19.00 33.99
CA GLY A 627 -7.88 19.72 33.44
C GLY A 627 -8.65 18.90 32.40
N ARG A 628 -8.95 19.50 31.24
CA ARG A 628 -9.65 18.85 30.11
C ARG A 628 -8.97 17.54 29.67
N ALA A 629 -7.64 17.57 29.54
CA ALA A 629 -6.87 16.41 29.09
C ALA A 629 -6.99 15.22 30.06
N ALA A 630 -7.01 15.45 31.38
CA ALA A 630 -7.20 14.39 32.37
C ALA A 630 -8.60 13.78 32.28
N ALA A 631 -9.64 14.62 32.22
CA ALA A 631 -11.02 14.15 32.11
C ALA A 631 -11.25 13.29 30.86
N VAL A 632 -10.68 13.70 29.72
CA VAL A 632 -10.76 12.93 28.48
C VAL A 632 -9.94 11.65 28.54
N ALA A 633 -8.71 11.69 29.06
CA ALA A 633 -7.87 10.50 29.23
C ALA A 633 -8.56 9.44 30.10
N ASP A 634 -9.21 9.84 31.19
CA ASP A 634 -9.93 8.91 32.07
C ASP A 634 -11.18 8.33 31.44
N ARG A 635 -11.93 9.13 30.67
CA ARG A 635 -13.08 8.64 29.91
C ARG A 635 -12.65 7.57 28.90
N VAL A 636 -11.61 7.86 28.11
CA VAL A 636 -11.07 6.93 27.10
C VAL A 636 -10.44 5.70 27.75
N GLY A 637 -9.71 5.87 28.85
CA GLY A 637 -9.08 4.79 29.61
C GLY A 637 -10.09 3.79 30.16
N LYS A 638 -11.17 4.27 30.80
CA LYS A 638 -12.26 3.41 31.31
C LYS A 638 -12.98 2.64 30.21
N GLU A 639 -13.22 3.29 29.06
CA GLU A 639 -13.84 2.62 27.92
C GLU A 639 -12.92 1.52 27.35
N LEU A 640 -11.63 1.82 27.15
CA LEU A 640 -10.64 0.82 26.73
C LEU A 640 -10.51 -0.33 27.72
N GLU A 641 -10.53 -0.06 29.03
CA GLU A 641 -10.50 -1.09 30.06
C GLU A 641 -11.72 -2.03 29.95
N THR A 642 -12.90 -1.46 29.74
CA THR A 642 -14.15 -2.21 29.53
C THR A 642 -14.05 -3.12 28.30
N ARG A 643 -13.55 -2.57 27.17
CA ARG A 643 -13.33 -3.33 25.93
C ARG A 643 -12.26 -4.41 26.09
N ALA A 644 -11.17 -4.12 26.81
CA ALA A 644 -10.10 -5.08 27.10
C ALA A 644 -10.63 -6.28 27.91
N ARG A 645 -11.42 -6.02 28.96
CA ARG A 645 -12.06 -7.08 29.76
C ARG A 645 -13.06 -7.89 28.94
N HIS A 646 -13.80 -7.25 28.02
CA HIS A 646 -14.67 -7.96 27.09
C HIS A 646 -13.87 -8.86 26.13
N LEU A 647 -12.78 -8.34 25.55
CA LEU A 647 -11.89 -9.07 24.65
C LEU A 647 -11.32 -10.33 25.33
N LEU A 648 -10.82 -10.21 26.56
CA LEU A 648 -10.28 -11.36 27.30
C LEU A 648 -11.34 -12.42 27.65
N ARG A 649 -12.60 -12.02 27.86
CA ARG A 649 -13.71 -12.96 28.16
C ARG A 649 -14.22 -13.70 26.92
N ASN A 650 -14.33 -13.00 25.79
CA ASN A 650 -15.08 -13.49 24.64
C ASN A 650 -14.20 -14.01 23.50
N ASP A 651 -12.93 -13.62 23.45
CA ASP A 651 -12.02 -13.98 22.35
C ASP A 651 -11.09 -15.16 22.70
N LEU A 652 -11.65 -16.22 23.29
CA LEU A 652 -11.00 -17.54 23.39
C LEU A 652 -10.95 -18.29 22.04
N GLY A 653 -10.75 -17.56 20.93
CA GLY A 653 -10.14 -18.10 19.70
C GLY A 653 -11.03 -18.24 18.45
N ARG A 654 -11.99 -17.34 18.15
CA ARG A 654 -12.83 -17.49 16.94
C ARG A 654 -13.24 -16.22 16.17
N SER A 655 -12.73 -15.01 16.45
CA SER A 655 -13.04 -13.89 15.54
C SER A 655 -12.16 -13.90 14.27
N PRO A 656 -12.75 -13.94 13.05
CA PRO A 656 -12.01 -13.80 11.80
C PRO A 656 -11.53 -12.37 11.53
N ASP A 657 -11.89 -11.38 12.36
CA ASP A 657 -11.55 -9.99 12.08
C ASP A 657 -10.04 -9.74 12.18
N ALA A 658 -9.44 -9.51 11.02
CA ALA A 658 -8.07 -9.04 10.88
C ALA A 658 -7.83 -7.78 11.74
N GLU A 659 -8.86 -6.95 11.93
CA GLU A 659 -8.82 -5.70 12.69
C GLU A 659 -8.42 -5.84 14.15
N GLN A 660 -8.63 -6.98 14.80
CA GLN A 660 -8.41 -7.16 16.24
C GLN A 660 -7.05 -7.77 16.62
N ARG A 661 -6.03 -7.72 15.74
CA ARG A 661 -4.74 -8.41 15.96
C ARG A 661 -3.53 -7.49 15.86
N GLY A 662 -2.46 -7.87 16.57
CA GLY A 662 -1.18 -7.16 16.55
C GLY A 662 -1.16 -5.84 17.31
N LEU A 663 -0.08 -5.07 17.16
CA LEU A 663 0.14 -3.82 17.87
C LEU A 663 -0.88 -2.74 17.49
N MET A 664 -1.24 -2.64 16.20
CA MET A 664 -2.14 -1.58 15.75
C MET A 664 -3.60 -1.88 16.02
N GLY A 665 -4.01 -3.14 15.82
CA GLY A 665 -5.41 -3.53 15.87
C GLY A 665 -5.86 -4.28 17.12
N GLY A 666 -4.92 -4.90 17.85
CA GLY A 666 -5.24 -5.91 18.85
C GLY A 666 -4.87 -5.58 20.28
N GLY A 667 -4.97 -6.62 21.11
CA GLY A 667 -4.64 -6.59 22.54
C GLY A 667 -3.30 -5.91 22.88
N PRO A 668 -2.20 -6.10 22.12
CA PRO A 668 -0.94 -5.44 22.41
C PRO A 668 -0.99 -3.90 22.38
N GLY A 669 -1.75 -3.30 21.44
CA GLY A 669 -1.92 -1.84 21.38
C GLY A 669 -2.74 -1.30 22.54
N ILE A 670 -3.81 -2.02 22.91
CA ILE A 670 -4.64 -1.71 24.07
C ILE A 670 -3.81 -1.83 25.35
N ALA A 671 -3.00 -2.89 25.49
CA ALA A 671 -2.13 -3.11 26.63
C ALA A 671 -1.08 -2.01 26.80
N LEU A 672 -0.50 -1.52 25.70
CA LEU A 672 0.42 -0.39 25.72
C LEU A 672 -0.26 0.87 26.29
N ALA A 673 -1.42 1.23 25.75
CA ALA A 673 -2.16 2.43 26.17
C ALA A 673 -2.61 2.33 27.64
N LEU A 674 -3.16 1.19 28.04
CA LEU A 674 -3.59 0.94 29.42
C LEU A 674 -2.42 0.89 30.41
N SER A 675 -1.23 0.40 30.00
CA SER A 675 -0.05 0.43 30.87
C SER A 675 0.42 1.85 31.15
N LEU A 676 0.38 2.75 30.14
CA LEU A 676 0.69 4.17 30.33
C LEU A 676 -0.33 4.86 31.23
N TRP A 677 -1.62 4.56 31.05
CA TRP A 677 -2.71 5.14 31.84
C TRP A 677 -2.72 4.64 33.30
N ALA A 678 -2.44 3.35 33.52
CA ALA A 678 -2.31 2.81 34.88
C ALA A 678 -1.18 3.52 35.64
N ARG A 679 -0.04 3.78 34.98
CA ARG A 679 1.09 4.50 35.60
C ARG A 679 0.75 5.94 35.96
N SER A 680 -0.02 6.66 35.13
CA SER A 680 -0.44 8.03 35.47
C SER A 680 -1.35 8.08 36.70
N HIS A 681 -1.92 6.94 37.11
CA HIS A 681 -2.79 6.77 38.27
C HIS A 681 -2.14 6.01 39.44
N GLY A 682 -0.89 5.56 39.32
CA GLY A 682 -0.24 4.70 40.31
C GLY A 682 -0.86 3.30 40.43
N GLY A 683 -1.58 2.83 39.41
CA GLY A 683 -2.19 1.49 39.35
C GLY A 683 -1.26 0.42 38.75
N ASP A 684 -1.64 -0.86 38.93
CA ASP A 684 -0.92 -2.01 38.38
C ASP A 684 -1.29 -2.30 36.90
N ALA A 685 -0.35 -2.89 36.18
CA ALA A 685 -0.45 -3.27 34.77
C ALA A 685 -0.99 -4.69 34.53
N GLY A 686 -1.60 -5.36 35.52
CA GLY A 686 -2.09 -6.74 35.41
C GLY A 686 -2.96 -7.01 34.17
N LEU A 687 -3.95 -6.15 33.88
CA LEU A 687 -4.78 -6.28 32.68
C LEU A 687 -3.96 -6.16 31.37
N SER A 688 -2.92 -5.31 31.38
CA SER A 688 -2.03 -5.16 30.23
C SER A 688 -1.18 -6.42 30.02
N TYR A 689 -0.73 -7.06 31.09
CA TYR A 689 -0.02 -8.35 31.02
C TYR A 689 -0.92 -9.44 30.42
N ASP A 690 -2.17 -9.56 30.88
CA ASP A 690 -3.10 -10.59 30.40
C ASP A 690 -3.38 -10.48 28.90
N LEU A 691 -3.51 -9.25 28.39
CA LEU A 691 -3.67 -8.98 26.95
C LEU A 691 -2.43 -9.43 26.16
N ILE A 692 -1.23 -9.16 26.67
CA ILE A 692 0.04 -9.53 26.03
C ILE A 692 0.22 -11.06 26.01
N ASP A 693 -0.05 -11.74 27.13
CA ASP A 693 0.06 -13.20 27.19
C ASP A 693 -1.03 -13.90 26.35
N SER A 694 -2.25 -13.34 26.30
CA SER A 694 -3.33 -13.85 25.45
C SER A 694 -2.97 -13.81 23.96
N GLU A 695 -2.40 -12.70 23.47
CA GLU A 695 -1.94 -12.58 22.08
C GLU A 695 -0.81 -13.58 21.79
N ARG A 696 0.17 -13.69 22.70
CA ARG A 696 1.31 -14.62 22.58
C ARG A 696 0.87 -16.07 22.33
N ARG A 697 -0.17 -16.53 23.02
CA ARG A 697 -0.67 -17.92 22.92
C ARG A 697 -1.21 -18.29 21.52
N ARG A 698 -1.42 -17.30 20.65
CA ARG A 698 -1.93 -17.50 19.28
C ARG A 698 -0.82 -17.75 18.25
N TYR A 699 0.44 -17.54 18.61
CA TYR A 699 1.58 -17.66 17.71
C TYR A 699 1.92 -19.14 17.46
N GLN A 700 2.32 -19.47 16.23
CA GLN A 700 2.58 -20.84 15.79
C GLN A 700 4.07 -21.08 15.55
N VAL A 701 4.50 -22.32 15.73
CA VAL A 701 5.91 -22.70 15.50
C VAL A 701 6.18 -22.82 14.00
N VAL A 702 7.12 -22.05 13.48
CA VAL A 702 7.56 -22.05 12.08
C VAL A 702 9.07 -21.88 12.05
N ASN A 703 9.79 -22.77 11.35
CA ASN A 703 11.26 -22.72 11.23
C ASN A 703 11.98 -22.47 12.57
N ARG A 704 11.60 -23.25 13.62
CA ARG A 704 12.12 -23.17 15.00
C ARG A 704 11.79 -21.90 15.80
N ALA A 705 11.12 -20.90 15.23
CA ALA A 705 10.63 -19.69 15.92
C ALA A 705 9.09 -19.69 16.10
N LEU A 706 8.57 -18.79 16.93
CA LEU A 706 7.12 -18.55 17.05
C LEU A 706 6.73 -17.35 16.21
N TYR A 707 5.81 -17.52 15.26
CA TYR A 707 5.33 -16.46 14.36
C TYR A 707 3.86 -16.17 14.55
N PHE A 708 3.50 -14.91 14.34
CA PHE A 708 2.12 -14.55 14.05
C PHE A 708 1.72 -15.14 12.69
N VAL A 709 0.54 -15.77 12.66
CA VAL A 709 -0.03 -16.34 11.44
C VAL A 709 -1.38 -15.67 11.19
N ASP A 710 -1.50 -14.99 10.05
CA ASP A 710 -2.75 -14.30 9.68
C ASP A 710 -3.83 -15.28 9.17
N GLY A 711 -5.01 -14.75 8.84
CA GLY A 711 -6.14 -15.53 8.32
C GLY A 711 -5.83 -16.27 7.01
N ASP A 712 -4.86 -15.77 6.23
CA ASP A 712 -4.40 -16.36 4.98
C ASP A 712 -3.25 -17.37 5.19
N LYS A 713 -2.99 -17.77 6.44
CA LYS A 713 -1.88 -18.65 6.83
C LYS A 713 -0.50 -18.10 6.49
N LYS A 714 -0.35 -16.78 6.37
CA LYS A 714 0.94 -16.13 6.11
C LYS A 714 1.61 -15.72 7.42
N PHE A 715 2.90 -15.94 7.49
CA PHE A 715 3.73 -15.57 8.64
C PHE A 715 4.07 -14.08 8.58
N ARG A 716 3.88 -13.35 9.69
CA ARG A 716 4.12 -11.90 9.74
C ARG A 716 5.08 -11.55 10.89
N PRO A 717 6.29 -11.03 10.59
CA PRO A 717 7.21 -10.55 11.62
C PRO A 717 7.00 -9.08 11.98
N TYR A 718 6.03 -8.40 11.37
CA TYR A 718 5.94 -6.95 11.26
C TYR A 718 5.55 -6.19 12.53
N LEU A 719 5.80 -4.87 12.51
CA LEU A 719 5.50 -3.96 13.62
C LEU A 719 4.00 -3.73 13.77
N ASP A 720 3.26 -3.63 12.67
CA ASP A 720 1.81 -3.41 12.72
C ASP A 720 1.06 -4.63 13.28
N ARG A 721 1.33 -5.80 12.70
CA ARG A 721 0.71 -7.10 12.93
C ARG A 721 1.77 -8.18 12.83
N GLY A 722 2.39 -8.51 13.96
CA GLY A 722 3.39 -9.55 14.02
C GLY A 722 4.27 -9.50 15.25
N ASN A 723 5.33 -10.31 15.18
CA ASN A 723 6.31 -10.48 16.24
C ASN A 723 6.90 -9.15 16.73
N ALA A 724 7.32 -8.27 15.81
CA ALA A 724 7.91 -6.99 16.17
C ALA A 724 6.93 -6.11 16.98
N GLY A 725 5.66 -6.04 16.55
CA GLY A 725 4.62 -5.29 17.26
C GLY A 725 4.35 -5.82 18.67
N LEU A 726 4.21 -7.14 18.81
CA LEU A 726 4.01 -7.78 20.11
C LEU A 726 5.19 -7.52 21.04
N LEU A 727 6.43 -7.63 20.54
CA LEU A 727 7.63 -7.40 21.34
C LEU A 727 7.79 -5.94 21.79
N VAL A 728 7.40 -4.97 20.97
CA VAL A 728 7.39 -3.55 21.36
C VAL A 728 6.42 -3.30 22.51
N ALA A 729 5.17 -3.80 22.41
CA ALA A 729 4.21 -3.67 23.50
C ALA A 729 4.65 -4.43 24.76
N ALA A 730 5.17 -5.65 24.60
CA ALA A 730 5.72 -6.44 25.69
C ALA A 730 6.89 -5.73 26.38
N SER A 731 7.75 -5.03 25.63
CA SER A 731 8.86 -4.24 26.21
C SER A 731 8.39 -3.09 27.10
N ALA A 732 7.22 -2.53 26.80
CA ALA A 732 6.61 -1.48 27.61
C ALA A 732 5.95 -2.06 28.87
N VAL A 733 5.25 -3.20 28.76
CA VAL A 733 4.45 -3.79 29.83
C VAL A 733 5.30 -4.64 30.78
N LEU A 734 6.11 -5.56 30.24
CA LEU A 734 6.79 -6.59 31.01
C LEU A 734 8.07 -6.09 31.70
N PRO A 735 8.46 -6.70 32.83
CA PRO A 735 9.78 -6.51 33.38
C PRO A 735 10.85 -7.19 32.48
N ALA A 736 12.09 -6.71 32.56
CA ALA A 736 13.15 -7.10 31.64
C ALA A 736 13.57 -8.58 31.76
N ASP A 737 13.50 -9.14 32.97
CA ASP A 737 13.76 -10.55 33.27
C ASP A 737 12.70 -11.48 32.67
N GLU A 738 11.43 -11.06 32.68
CA GLU A 738 10.37 -11.80 32.00
C GLU A 738 10.58 -11.80 30.48
N LEU A 739 10.98 -10.67 29.87
CA LEU A 739 11.34 -10.62 28.44
C LEU A 739 12.53 -11.53 28.08
N ALA A 740 13.44 -11.78 29.02
CA ALA A 740 14.56 -12.70 28.84
C ALA A 740 14.14 -14.18 28.89
N ASN A 741 12.90 -14.50 29.30
CA ASN A 741 12.40 -15.87 29.38
C ASN A 741 12.36 -16.56 28.00
N PRO A 742 12.74 -17.85 27.90
CA PRO A 742 12.71 -18.61 26.64
C PRO A 742 11.42 -18.49 25.81
N ARG A 743 10.26 -18.32 26.45
CA ARG A 743 8.98 -18.16 25.73
C ARG A 743 8.93 -16.90 24.87
N TRP A 744 9.54 -15.81 25.32
CA TRP A 744 9.65 -14.55 24.55
C TRP A 744 10.80 -14.60 23.56
N GLN A 745 11.87 -15.29 23.90
CA GLN A 745 13.01 -15.49 23.01
C GLN A 745 12.65 -16.26 21.74
N ARG A 746 11.68 -17.18 21.81
CA ARG A 746 11.13 -17.84 20.63
C ARG A 746 10.37 -16.91 19.68
N ILE A 747 9.78 -15.82 20.18
CA ILE A 747 9.14 -14.78 19.36
C ILE A 747 10.22 -13.86 18.77
N ALA A 748 11.20 -13.46 19.59
CA ALA A 748 12.35 -12.66 19.18
C ALA A 748 13.17 -13.35 18.07
N ALA A 749 13.25 -14.69 18.08
CA ALA A 749 13.87 -15.48 17.01
C ALA A 749 13.18 -15.32 15.63
N GLY A 750 11.99 -14.72 15.57
CA GLY A 750 11.35 -14.33 14.30
C GLY A 750 11.92 -13.05 13.67
N LEU A 751 12.78 -12.30 14.38
CA LEU A 751 13.37 -11.04 13.93
C LEU A 751 14.86 -11.24 13.58
N ARG A 752 15.18 -12.20 12.69
CA ARG A 752 16.58 -12.57 12.37
C ARG A 752 17.14 -11.96 11.11
N THR A 753 16.30 -11.73 10.11
CA THR A 753 16.67 -11.15 8.82
C THR A 753 15.60 -10.16 8.42
N ALA A 754 16.01 -9.14 7.67
CA ALA A 754 15.08 -8.25 7.00
C ALA A 754 15.09 -8.44 5.48
N LEU A 755 15.93 -9.30 4.91
CA LEU A 755 15.90 -9.56 3.48
C LEU A 755 14.51 -10.06 3.06
N GLY A 756 13.98 -9.55 1.94
CA GLY A 756 12.65 -9.94 1.43
C GLY A 756 11.44 -9.27 2.08
N VAL A 757 11.65 -8.43 3.10
CA VAL A 757 10.60 -7.50 3.55
C VAL A 757 10.76 -6.15 2.86
N ALA A 758 9.66 -5.42 2.71
CA ALA A 758 9.73 -4.01 2.33
C ALA A 758 10.56 -3.24 3.38
N PRO A 759 11.13 -2.07 3.04
CA PRO A 759 12.05 -1.39 3.96
C PRO A 759 11.36 -0.55 5.07
N GLY A 760 10.07 -0.25 4.92
CA GLY A 760 9.31 0.65 5.80
C GLY A 760 9.16 0.21 7.26
N LEU A 761 8.58 1.07 8.10
CA LEU A 761 8.47 0.87 9.55
C LEU A 761 7.31 -0.05 9.94
N MET A 762 6.15 0.06 9.31
CA MET A 762 4.96 -0.71 9.73
C MET A 762 5.09 -2.18 9.32
N THR A 763 5.27 -2.41 8.01
CA THR A 763 5.30 -3.75 7.38
C THR A 763 6.66 -4.04 6.74
N GLY A 764 7.75 -3.72 7.45
CA GLY A 764 9.08 -3.79 6.84
C GLY A 764 10.28 -3.84 7.77
N ALA A 765 11.46 -3.76 7.16
CA ALA A 765 12.78 -3.93 7.75
C ALA A 765 13.06 -2.92 8.87
N ALA A 766 12.67 -1.66 8.67
CA ALA A 766 12.79 -0.64 9.71
C ALA A 766 11.96 -1.00 10.94
N GLY A 767 10.79 -1.61 10.79
CA GLY A 767 9.97 -2.10 11.89
C GLY A 767 10.65 -3.19 12.71
N LEU A 768 11.33 -4.13 12.03
CA LEU A 768 12.09 -5.19 12.69
C LEU A 768 13.28 -4.60 13.46
N LEU A 769 14.03 -3.69 12.82
CA LEU A 769 15.16 -2.99 13.46
C LEU A 769 14.70 -2.16 14.67
N PHE A 770 13.59 -1.45 14.53
CA PHE A 770 12.99 -0.65 15.59
C PHE A 770 12.64 -1.53 16.79
N ALA A 771 11.88 -2.62 16.58
CA ALA A 771 11.51 -3.54 17.65
C ALA A 771 12.73 -4.20 18.30
N ALA A 772 13.69 -4.66 17.50
CA ALA A 772 14.94 -5.24 18.01
C ALA A 772 15.70 -4.24 18.89
N SER A 773 15.75 -2.96 18.49
CA SER A 773 16.44 -1.91 19.23
C SER A 773 15.73 -1.58 20.55
N VAL A 774 14.39 -1.50 20.54
CA VAL A 774 13.58 -1.30 21.76
C VAL A 774 13.76 -2.45 22.75
N VAL A 775 13.63 -3.69 22.28
CA VAL A 775 13.81 -4.89 23.12
C VAL A 775 15.22 -4.95 23.67
N ASN A 776 16.24 -4.70 22.84
CA ASN A 776 17.64 -4.71 23.25
C ASN A 776 17.97 -3.62 24.27
N ALA A 777 17.38 -2.43 24.15
CA ALA A 777 17.51 -1.37 25.15
C ALA A 777 16.91 -1.81 26.48
N ARG A 778 15.74 -2.47 26.45
CA ARG A 778 15.04 -2.97 27.64
C ARG A 778 15.78 -4.12 28.33
N LEU A 779 16.34 -5.05 27.57
CA LEU A 779 17.12 -6.19 28.10
C LEU A 779 18.44 -5.74 28.74
N GLY A 780 19.06 -4.67 28.25
CA GLY A 780 20.38 -4.25 28.71
C GLY A 780 21.41 -5.39 28.57
N HIS A 781 21.95 -5.87 29.70
CA HIS A 781 22.91 -6.97 29.73
C HIS A 781 22.29 -8.37 29.83
N LEU A 782 20.95 -8.48 29.91
CA LEU A 782 20.27 -9.76 29.96
C LEU A 782 20.46 -10.56 28.65
N PRO A 783 20.44 -11.91 28.71
CA PRO A 783 20.53 -12.76 27.53
C PRO A 783 19.31 -12.59 26.61
N GLY A 784 19.45 -13.05 25.36
CA GLY A 784 18.34 -13.00 24.40
C GLY A 784 18.26 -11.71 23.57
N ARG A 785 19.38 -10.99 23.44
CA ARG A 785 19.47 -9.83 22.55
C ARG A 785 19.31 -10.27 21.10
N ILE A 786 18.58 -9.45 20.33
CA ILE A 786 18.34 -9.65 18.89
C ILE A 786 19.51 -9.05 18.10
N ASP A 787 19.90 -9.67 16.97
CA ASP A 787 20.95 -9.18 16.06
C ASP A 787 20.50 -7.92 15.29
N SER A 788 20.37 -6.81 16.01
CA SER A 788 20.00 -5.51 15.44
C SER A 788 21.05 -4.95 14.47
N ALA A 789 22.33 -5.29 14.64
CA ALA A 789 23.39 -4.92 13.70
C ALA A 789 23.21 -5.64 12.35
N GLY A 790 22.80 -6.91 12.40
CA GLY A 790 22.43 -7.67 11.23
C GLY A 790 21.23 -7.08 10.50
N LEU A 791 20.15 -6.77 11.22
CA LEU A 791 18.97 -6.12 10.66
C LEU A 791 19.29 -4.74 10.04
N PHE A 792 20.16 -3.95 10.67
CA PHE A 792 20.60 -2.67 10.13
C PHE A 792 21.43 -2.84 8.85
N ALA A 793 22.26 -3.86 8.74
CA ALA A 793 22.97 -4.17 7.50
C ALA A 793 22.02 -4.60 6.37
N ASP A 794 21.01 -5.41 6.66
CA ASP A 794 19.99 -5.79 5.68
C ASP A 794 19.20 -4.54 5.21
N LEU A 795 18.79 -3.68 6.13
CA LEU A 795 18.09 -2.42 5.82
C LEU A 795 18.94 -1.50 4.94
N ARG A 796 20.23 -1.31 5.25
CA ARG A 796 21.15 -0.53 4.40
C ARG A 796 21.28 -1.09 3.00
N SER A 797 21.18 -2.40 2.84
CA SER A 797 21.19 -3.04 1.52
C SER A 797 19.97 -2.68 0.69
N MET A 798 18.88 -2.18 1.26
CA MET A 798 17.66 -1.79 0.54
C MET A 798 17.67 -0.32 0.07
N LEU A 799 18.60 0.50 0.56
CA LEU A 799 18.65 1.94 0.27
C LEU A 799 19.12 2.23 -1.17
N VAL A 800 18.30 2.92 -1.95
CA VAL A 800 18.62 3.35 -3.31
C VAL A 800 19.33 4.71 -3.29
N GLN A 801 20.26 4.92 -4.20
CA GLN A 801 20.90 6.22 -4.37
C GLN A 801 19.94 7.17 -5.09
N THR A 802 19.75 8.36 -4.53
CA THR A 802 18.91 9.42 -5.10
C THR A 802 19.70 10.73 -5.18
N PRO A 803 19.20 11.76 -5.88
CA PRO A 803 19.81 13.09 -5.84
C PRO A 803 19.92 13.69 -4.42
N HIS A 804 19.12 13.21 -3.47
CA HIS A 804 19.19 13.62 -2.06
C HIS A 804 20.11 12.73 -1.21
N GLY A 805 20.68 11.65 -1.77
CA GLY A 805 21.47 10.65 -1.05
C GLY A 805 20.73 9.32 -0.87
N PRO A 806 21.18 8.45 0.05
CA PRO A 806 20.60 7.12 0.24
C PRO A 806 19.22 7.19 0.88
N LEU A 807 18.19 6.84 0.11
CA LEU A 807 16.80 6.81 0.57
C LEU A 807 16.18 5.44 0.33
N THR A 808 15.08 5.19 1.02
CA THR A 808 14.36 3.93 0.85
C THR A 808 13.25 4.08 -0.19
N PRO A 809 13.05 3.08 -1.07
CA PRO A 809 11.79 2.97 -1.76
C PRO A 809 10.68 2.69 -0.72
N GLY A 810 9.46 3.22 -0.93
CA GLY A 810 8.30 2.99 -0.09
C GLY A 810 7.68 1.60 -0.29
N GLY A 811 6.39 1.47 0.01
CA GLY A 811 5.66 0.22 -0.19
C GLY A 811 5.81 -0.35 -1.61
N LEU A 812 6.09 -1.66 -1.72
CA LEU A 812 6.33 -2.40 -2.98
C LEU A 812 7.63 -2.09 -3.74
N GLY A 813 8.51 -1.22 -3.23
CA GLY A 813 9.85 -1.04 -3.81
C GLY A 813 9.90 -0.23 -5.11
N ARG A 814 8.81 0.45 -5.50
CA ARG A 814 8.63 1.10 -6.81
C ARG A 814 9.08 2.56 -6.90
N ARG A 815 8.89 3.33 -5.83
CA ARG A 815 9.25 4.75 -5.73
C ARG A 815 9.69 5.06 -4.32
N VAL A 816 10.52 6.09 -4.14
CA VAL A 816 10.92 6.60 -2.83
C VAL A 816 9.79 7.40 -2.21
N ALA A 817 9.37 7.01 -1.00
CA ALA A 817 8.36 7.73 -0.24
C ALA A 817 8.95 8.28 1.05
N LEU A 818 8.49 9.45 1.50
CA LEU A 818 9.02 10.11 2.70
C LEU A 818 8.23 9.85 3.97
N ASP A 819 7.10 9.16 3.87
CA ASP A 819 6.21 8.90 5.00
C ASP A 819 6.86 7.99 6.05
N GLY A 820 6.37 8.09 7.29
CA GLY A 820 6.88 7.27 8.39
C GLY A 820 6.43 5.82 8.38
N ALA A 821 5.30 5.49 7.74
CA ALA A 821 4.76 4.13 7.79
C ALA A 821 5.49 3.18 6.83
N THR A 822 5.68 3.61 5.60
CA THR A 822 6.19 2.81 4.48
C THR A 822 7.52 3.31 3.93
N GLY A 823 7.85 4.57 4.16
CA GLY A 823 8.96 5.28 3.52
C GLY A 823 10.14 5.61 4.42
N ALA A 824 10.92 6.60 3.97
CA ALA A 824 12.22 7.00 4.52
C ALA A 824 12.14 7.58 5.93
N GLY A 825 10.99 8.17 6.31
CA GLY A 825 10.81 8.67 7.67
C GLY A 825 10.87 7.56 8.70
N GLY A 826 10.22 6.43 8.41
CA GLY A 826 10.20 5.27 9.28
C GLY A 826 11.57 4.62 9.42
N VAL A 827 12.32 4.56 8.32
CA VAL A 827 13.72 4.14 8.30
C VAL A 827 14.58 5.04 9.17
N ALA A 828 14.47 6.36 9.01
CA ALA A 828 15.27 7.31 9.77
C ALA A 828 14.99 7.20 11.29
N VAL A 829 13.72 7.03 11.69
CA VAL A 829 13.32 6.78 13.09
C VAL A 829 13.88 5.46 13.63
N ALA A 830 13.80 4.37 12.87
CA ALA A 830 14.36 3.09 13.28
C ALA A 830 15.88 3.14 13.45
N VAL A 831 16.59 3.85 12.55
CA VAL A 831 18.04 4.01 12.62
C VAL A 831 18.43 4.91 13.81
N ALA A 832 17.71 6.02 14.06
CA ALA A 832 17.89 6.86 15.25
C ALA A 832 17.67 6.09 16.56
N THR A 833 16.68 5.19 16.57
CA THR A 833 16.43 4.30 17.71
C THR A 833 17.58 3.31 17.91
N HIS A 834 18.06 2.68 16.83
CA HIS A 834 19.17 1.73 16.86
C HIS A 834 20.48 2.36 17.37
N ARG A 835 20.74 3.62 17.00
CA ARG A 835 21.90 4.39 17.44
C ARG A 835 21.84 4.86 18.89
N GLY A 836 20.66 4.85 19.50
CA GLY A 836 20.42 5.44 20.82
C GLY A 836 20.19 6.96 20.79
N ASP A 837 20.11 7.56 19.60
CA ASP A 837 19.90 9.00 19.40
C ASP A 837 18.45 9.40 19.74
N LEU A 838 17.52 8.45 19.62
CA LEU A 838 16.13 8.59 20.05
C LEU A 838 15.89 7.80 21.34
N SER A 839 15.77 8.51 22.46
CA SER A 839 15.34 7.89 23.73
C SER A 839 13.82 7.65 23.71
N LEU A 840 13.43 6.45 23.28
CA LEU A 840 12.04 5.97 23.44
C LEU A 840 11.67 5.78 24.90
N ALA A 841 12.63 5.73 25.83
CA ALA A 841 12.32 5.70 27.25
C ALA A 841 11.54 6.95 27.68
N GLY A 842 11.80 8.12 27.08
CA GLY A 842 11.01 9.33 27.35
C GLY A 842 9.60 9.33 26.74
N LEU A 843 9.30 8.45 25.78
CA LEU A 843 7.99 8.33 25.14
C LEU A 843 7.20 7.16 25.74
N ILE A 844 7.77 5.96 25.80
CA ILE A 844 7.05 4.73 26.18
C ILE A 844 7.42 4.24 27.60
N ASP A 845 8.60 4.61 28.14
CA ASP A 845 9.12 4.07 29.40
C ASP A 845 9.42 5.14 30.45
N ASN A 846 8.36 5.74 31.02
CA ASN A 846 8.48 6.73 32.10
C ASN A 846 9.02 6.15 33.44
N ARG A 847 9.59 4.94 33.48
CA ARG A 847 10.08 4.28 34.70
C ARG A 847 11.34 4.91 35.29
N THR A 848 12.12 5.65 34.50
CA THR A 848 13.31 6.37 35.01
C THR A 848 12.98 7.50 35.98
N HIS A 849 11.72 7.95 36.06
CA HIS A 849 11.27 8.95 37.02
C HIS A 849 10.67 8.40 38.33
N TYR A 850 10.46 7.09 38.46
CA TYR A 850 9.76 6.50 39.61
C TYR A 850 10.56 5.51 40.48
N GLY A 851 11.88 5.36 40.25
CA GLY A 851 12.76 4.71 41.24
C GLY A 851 12.41 3.25 41.59
N GLU A 852 11.81 2.49 40.68
CA GLU A 852 11.50 1.07 40.92
C GLU A 852 12.79 0.25 40.96
N ARG A 853 13.25 -0.04 42.19
CA ARG A 853 14.14 -1.16 42.49
C ARG A 853 13.36 -2.47 42.29
N ALA A 854 14.07 -3.46 41.77
CA ALA A 854 13.62 -4.84 41.63
C ALA A 854 12.96 -5.36 42.93
N HIS A 855 11.69 -5.76 42.85
CA HIS A 855 11.06 -6.58 43.87
C HIS A 855 10.55 -7.90 43.27
N ALA A 856 11.08 -8.97 43.90
CA ALA A 856 10.86 -10.41 43.92
C ALA A 856 9.52 -11.03 43.40
N PRO A 857 9.52 -12.33 43.07
CA PRO A 857 8.55 -12.99 42.18
C PRO A 857 7.23 -13.33 42.86
N VAL A 858 6.13 -13.27 42.09
CA VAL A 858 4.85 -13.86 42.46
C VAL A 858 4.93 -15.38 42.29
N THR A 859 4.66 -16.08 43.38
CA THR A 859 4.65 -17.53 43.54
C THR A 859 3.68 -18.24 42.60
N THR A 860 4.15 -19.35 42.05
CA THR A 860 3.41 -20.37 41.30
C THR A 860 2.21 -20.93 42.06
N HIS A 861 1.04 -20.98 41.40
CA HIS A 861 0.13 -22.12 41.44
C HIS A 861 -0.55 -22.32 40.10
#